data_AF-A0AAE9EQ63-F1
#
_entry.id   AF-A0AAE9EQ63-F1
#
_cell.length_a   1.000
_cell.length_b   1.000
_cell.length_c   1.000
_cell.angle_alpha   90.00
_cell.angle_beta   90.00
_cell.angle_gamma   90.00
#
_symmetry.space_group_name_H-M   'P 1'
#
loop_
_entity.id
_entity.type
_entity.pdbx_description
1 polymer ?
#
loop_
_entity_poly.entity_id
_entity_poly.type
_entity_poly.pdbx_seq_one_letter_code
_entity_poly.pdbx_strand_id
1 'polypeptide(L)'
;MRAGWVVKDGELIYIPTPCVSRLSFSANLVRPGSVEFTYRMPRNNRALSMQVDIRNEQCQSYNDIARSMFQKYAKKEKDEEERNGDWRKRRIELKSGPNVISWIIQNNLGYQASNQPIHIDRIDVLGLAFTRQCTACPPGTSSIGASAECIPCNPGYFSSKGSAQCGRCPESQYSGFKSEKCIDRPPCRVSDYYPVREPCTNGSSRAVYKKVLPSICRDDLDSATKLPPPTPWKPCPKCNPGMEKNKLGVCEFCKKDYFSDGNSCARCPVDTVPNYGLQYQNWEVMPPKLTTRCEYISEDVSTTCNIGDAWLPSGDSLISAPSLELGIAFELILSIDEGFWNPLAPKPSKTMKVPVAQITVVFETSCADESCALYFIEDMSAGTKGARESFYHFLAAFNGTNSKRVWSHTVTKNTPARFMLAFLRSGVSSGEDRITDEARVYAINVTNVGHRGGQGGGASQCLTCPHTAGGETCVPCPAGNYMHQVTKLCVSCPVNTIVNASSSRVGMESCIPCGQGLTSNDGVSCTSQGKIQLKGMSNESFTYDFSPFVGRSWNISGVRVFSREGSAYFHFFTISLFPPNIKCQEQFDNFDMIGIMDQEKENVEGLACRMTALPTPTSNHSKNAYVTPLLMATRLDSISTSRKHGNSSLTDEVLEYDSHDNTSRPLDVFFWFDPVPTISQACPNGNQLVVVGRCLPTKKQIEMRLPHSCPDGTCDGCLFVVIMETAEACPVCESNDYETINGECKNGKQTIHSIPKKHCVITGAASQTKEVACSVFSATQRAFLTILVISMIALSIAFICICRRNRRLEYKYTRLIESHTGELPAVETCGLDEDDEDEDEDRVIFSKGRRSQPTNSRTTLRDHRENDNAAFISLDSED
;
A
#
# COMPACT_ATOMS: atom_id res chain seq x y z
N MET A 1 25.53 -12.47 -7.83
CA MET A 1 25.25 -12.96 -6.46
C MET A 1 24.95 -14.45 -6.51
N ARG A 2 25.29 -15.24 -5.47
CA ARG A 2 24.87 -16.65 -5.34
C ARG A 2 23.59 -16.68 -4.49
N ALA A 3 22.43 -16.79 -5.12
CA ALA A 3 21.13 -16.78 -4.45
C ALA A 3 20.47 -18.17 -4.48
N GLY A 4 19.71 -18.50 -3.43
CA GLY A 4 19.07 -19.81 -3.23
C GLY A 4 19.75 -20.62 -2.13
N TRP A 5 19.93 -21.91 -2.34
CA TRP A 5 20.61 -22.81 -1.40
C TRP A 5 22.13 -22.54 -1.33
N VAL A 6 22.63 -22.38 -0.11
CA VAL A 6 24.04 -22.15 0.22
C VAL A 6 24.44 -23.08 1.36
N VAL A 7 25.58 -23.76 1.25
CA VAL A 7 26.16 -24.52 2.38
C VAL A 7 26.85 -23.53 3.32
N LYS A 8 26.52 -23.56 4.60
CA LYS A 8 27.11 -22.66 5.60
C LYS A 8 27.22 -23.35 6.95
N ASP A 9 28.42 -23.30 7.53
CA ASP A 9 28.84 -23.94 8.79
C ASP A 9 28.59 -25.45 8.98
N GLY A 10 27.86 -26.11 8.08
CA GLY A 10 27.52 -27.53 8.13
C GLY A 10 26.14 -27.74 7.52
N GLU A 11 25.25 -26.79 7.74
CA GLU A 11 23.89 -26.74 7.24
C GLU A 11 23.79 -26.40 5.74
N LEU A 12 22.63 -26.73 5.18
CA LEU A 12 22.11 -26.19 3.92
C LEU A 12 21.11 -25.08 4.23
N ILE A 13 21.50 -23.83 3.96
CA ILE A 13 20.71 -22.64 4.22
C ILE A 13 20.09 -22.15 2.90
N TYR A 14 18.76 -22.13 2.81
CA TYR A 14 18.03 -21.46 1.72
C TYR A 14 17.88 -19.97 2.03
N ILE A 15 18.66 -19.14 1.34
CA ILE A 15 18.47 -17.68 1.34
C ILE A 15 17.22 -17.36 0.50
N PRO A 16 16.20 -16.66 1.04
CA PRO A 16 15.01 -16.27 0.29
C PRO A 16 15.33 -15.55 -1.02
N THR A 17 14.67 -15.96 -2.10
CA THR A 17 14.81 -15.32 -3.42
C THR A 17 13.44 -15.09 -4.06
N PRO A 18 13.27 -14.13 -4.99
CA PRO A 18 12.03 -13.97 -5.76
C PRO A 18 11.81 -15.11 -6.79
N CYS A 19 12.79 -16.01 -6.95
CA CYS A 19 12.69 -17.19 -7.79
C CYS A 19 12.42 -18.45 -6.95
N VAL A 20 11.82 -19.46 -7.59
CA VAL A 20 11.79 -20.83 -7.06
C VAL A 20 13.21 -21.37 -6.96
N SER A 21 13.53 -22.08 -5.86
CA SER A 21 14.85 -22.67 -5.66
C SER A 21 14.76 -24.13 -5.28
N ARG A 22 15.48 -24.96 -6.05
CA ARG A 22 15.48 -26.41 -5.93
C ARG A 22 16.87 -26.91 -5.53
N LEU A 23 16.93 -27.57 -4.38
CA LEU A 23 18.04 -28.44 -4.01
C LEU A 23 17.71 -29.84 -4.53
N SER A 24 18.64 -30.50 -5.22
CA SER A 24 18.44 -31.86 -5.74
C SER A 24 19.58 -32.79 -5.40
N PHE A 25 19.26 -33.95 -4.82
CA PHE A 25 20.23 -35.01 -4.54
C PHE A 25 19.90 -36.24 -5.40
N SER A 26 20.92 -36.79 -6.07
CA SER A 26 20.79 -37.97 -6.92
C SER A 26 21.47 -39.16 -6.27
N ALA A 27 20.73 -40.24 -6.05
CA ALA A 27 21.16 -41.40 -5.28
C ALA A 27 20.81 -42.70 -6.02
N ASN A 28 21.78 -43.60 -6.18
CA ASN A 28 21.53 -44.94 -6.69
C ASN A 28 21.55 -45.95 -5.52
N LEU A 29 20.38 -46.47 -5.16
CA LEU A 29 20.18 -47.31 -3.99
C LEU A 29 20.34 -48.80 -4.36
N VAL A 30 21.32 -49.47 -3.78
CA VAL A 30 21.57 -50.91 -4.01
C VAL A 30 20.55 -51.82 -3.32
N ARG A 31 19.77 -51.27 -2.39
CA ARG A 31 18.62 -51.90 -1.73
C ARG A 31 17.57 -50.82 -1.40
N PRO A 32 16.28 -51.17 -1.21
CA PRO A 32 15.30 -50.23 -0.67
C PRO A 32 15.79 -49.60 0.64
N GLY A 33 15.42 -48.34 0.86
CA GLY A 33 15.90 -47.53 1.97
C GLY A 33 15.09 -46.24 2.08
N SER A 34 15.63 -45.20 2.70
CA SER A 34 14.89 -43.95 2.95
C SER A 34 15.81 -42.74 2.93
N VAL A 35 15.27 -41.59 2.53
CA VAL A 35 15.83 -40.29 2.92
C VAL A 35 15.16 -39.83 4.21
N GLU A 36 15.96 -39.39 5.17
CA GLU A 36 15.52 -38.69 6.37
C GLU A 36 16.24 -37.34 6.41
N PHE A 37 15.55 -36.27 6.81
CA PHE A 37 16.17 -34.95 6.93
C PHE A 37 15.61 -34.15 8.10
N THR A 38 16.51 -33.39 8.73
CA THR A 38 16.23 -32.48 9.85
C THR A 38 16.22 -31.05 9.32
N TYR A 39 15.13 -30.32 9.53
CA TYR A 39 14.92 -29.01 8.95
C TYR A 39 14.23 -28.04 9.91
N ARG A 40 14.63 -26.76 9.86
CA ARG A 40 14.01 -25.65 10.60
C ARG A 40 13.38 -24.70 9.60
N MET A 41 12.06 -24.51 9.74
CA MET A 41 11.34 -23.47 9.01
C MET A 41 11.48 -22.13 9.75
N PRO A 42 11.50 -20.99 9.04
CA PRO A 42 11.26 -19.68 9.62
C PRO A 42 10.00 -19.68 10.47
N ARG A 43 10.03 -19.04 11.65
CA ARG A 43 8.84 -18.97 12.53
C ARG A 43 7.67 -18.26 11.86
N ASN A 44 7.95 -17.32 10.95
CA ASN A 44 6.99 -16.82 9.96
C ASN A 44 7.37 -17.32 8.55
N ASN A 45 6.88 -18.51 8.20
CA ASN A 45 7.04 -19.16 6.90
C ASN A 45 5.85 -18.92 5.95
N ARG A 46 4.92 -17.99 6.22
CA ARG A 46 3.66 -17.85 5.43
C ARG A 46 3.87 -17.57 3.94
N ALA A 47 4.95 -16.88 3.58
CA ALA A 47 5.33 -16.64 2.19
C ALA A 47 6.08 -17.83 1.54
N LEU A 48 6.53 -18.82 2.32
CA LEU A 48 7.47 -19.87 1.90
C LEU A 48 6.84 -21.26 2.01
N SER A 49 6.64 -21.93 0.89
CA SER A 49 6.21 -23.34 0.87
C SER A 49 7.35 -24.25 0.43
N MET A 50 7.68 -25.26 1.25
CA MET A 50 8.58 -26.35 0.86
C MET A 50 7.79 -27.57 0.39
N GLN A 51 8.07 -28.00 -0.84
CA GLN A 51 7.64 -29.29 -1.39
C GLN A 51 8.84 -30.23 -1.46
N VAL A 52 8.63 -31.53 -1.26
CA VAL A 52 9.65 -32.55 -1.52
C VAL A 52 9.12 -33.54 -2.56
N ASP A 53 9.81 -33.59 -3.69
CA ASP A 53 9.49 -34.44 -4.84
C ASP A 53 10.56 -35.52 -5.03
N ILE A 54 10.15 -36.72 -5.43
CA ILE A 54 11.01 -37.90 -5.57
C ILE A 54 10.68 -38.59 -6.89
N ARG A 55 11.64 -38.58 -7.81
CA ARG A 55 11.50 -39.14 -9.17
C ARG A 55 12.42 -40.33 -9.40
N ASN A 56 11.96 -41.26 -10.22
CA ASN A 56 12.79 -42.33 -10.80
C ASN A 56 13.52 -41.85 -12.07
N GLU A 57 14.33 -42.73 -12.66
CA GLU A 57 14.97 -42.56 -13.98
C GLU A 57 14.00 -42.16 -15.12
N GLN A 58 12.73 -42.57 -15.06
CA GLN A 58 11.70 -42.22 -16.04
C GLN A 58 11.04 -40.85 -15.76
N CYS A 59 11.61 -40.05 -14.85
CA CYS A 59 11.09 -38.76 -14.38
C CYS A 59 9.68 -38.81 -13.75
N GLN A 60 9.15 -39.99 -13.46
CA GLN A 60 7.84 -40.17 -12.81
C GLN A 60 8.01 -39.88 -11.32
N SER A 61 7.26 -38.90 -10.80
CA SER A 61 7.07 -38.78 -9.36
C SER A 61 6.20 -39.94 -8.88
N TYR A 62 6.62 -40.61 -7.80
CA TYR A 62 5.88 -41.74 -7.24
C TYR A 62 5.42 -41.53 -5.79
N ASN A 63 5.53 -40.30 -5.28
CA ASN A 63 5.07 -39.89 -3.95
C ASN A 63 3.56 -40.16 -3.76
N ASP A 64 2.75 -39.84 -4.77
CA ASP A 64 1.29 -40.05 -4.77
C ASP A 64 0.92 -41.54 -4.84
N ILE A 65 1.72 -42.34 -5.53
CA ILE A 65 1.53 -43.79 -5.66
C ILE A 65 1.87 -44.50 -4.35
N ALA A 66 2.89 -44.03 -3.62
CA ALA A 66 3.20 -44.52 -2.28
C ALA A 66 2.05 -44.23 -1.31
N ARG A 67 1.59 -42.98 -1.21
CA ARG A 67 0.46 -42.60 -0.33
C ARG A 67 -0.82 -43.40 -0.65
N SER A 68 -1.19 -43.52 -1.93
CA SER A 68 -2.44 -44.19 -2.33
C SER A 68 -2.46 -45.71 -2.12
N MET A 69 -1.31 -46.42 -2.19
CA MET A 69 -1.26 -47.84 -1.84
C MET A 69 -1.35 -48.10 -0.34
N PHE A 70 -0.60 -47.35 0.48
CA PHE A 70 -0.53 -47.61 1.93
C PHE A 70 -1.75 -47.10 2.71
N GLN A 71 -2.47 -46.09 2.22
CA GLN A 71 -3.72 -45.58 2.85
C GLN A 71 -4.82 -46.64 3.05
N LYS A 72 -4.80 -47.77 2.33
CA LYS A 72 -5.78 -48.85 2.52
C LYS A 72 -5.53 -49.76 3.73
N TYR A 73 -4.34 -49.69 4.33
CA TYR A 73 -3.93 -50.55 5.46
C TYR A 73 -3.26 -49.81 6.63
N ALA A 74 -2.73 -48.60 6.42
CA ALA A 74 -2.11 -47.79 7.47
C ALA A 74 -3.14 -47.33 8.52
N LYS A 75 -3.16 -48.03 9.65
CA LYS A 75 -4.16 -47.86 10.73
C LYS A 75 -3.84 -46.67 11.64
N LYS A 76 -3.82 -45.46 11.07
CA LYS A 76 -3.58 -44.19 11.77
C LYS A 76 -2.28 -44.20 12.59
N GLU A 77 -1.20 -44.71 11.99
CA GLU A 77 0.15 -44.36 12.44
C GLU A 77 0.29 -42.85 12.42
N LYS A 78 0.86 -42.28 13.49
CA LYS A 78 1.39 -40.93 13.42
C LYS A 78 2.63 -41.03 12.54
N ASP A 79 2.77 -40.13 11.56
CA ASP A 79 4.12 -39.76 11.13
C ASP A 79 4.82 -39.21 12.39
N GLU A 80 5.91 -39.86 12.81
CA GLU A 80 6.64 -39.47 14.02
C GLU A 80 7.50 -38.22 13.75
N GLU A 81 6.84 -37.07 13.63
CA GLU A 81 7.49 -35.76 13.76
C GLU A 81 7.96 -35.60 15.23
N GLU A 82 9.13 -36.16 15.54
CA GLU A 82 9.86 -35.88 16.78
C GLU A 82 10.20 -34.38 16.84
N ARG A 83 9.39 -33.62 17.57
CA ARG A 83 9.53 -32.17 17.76
C ARG A 83 10.55 -31.88 18.87
N ASN A 84 11.78 -31.60 18.47
CA ASN A 84 12.86 -31.19 19.38
C ASN A 84 13.15 -29.69 19.22
N GLY A 85 12.29 -28.85 19.81
CA GLY A 85 12.30 -27.39 19.60
C GLY A 85 11.73 -26.99 18.24
N ASP A 86 12.33 -25.98 17.61
CA ASP A 86 11.93 -25.47 16.28
C ASP A 86 12.28 -26.44 15.13
N TRP A 87 13.17 -27.40 15.38
CA TRP A 87 13.64 -28.38 14.40
C TRP A 87 12.64 -29.53 14.22
N ARG A 88 12.41 -29.88 12.95
CA ARG A 88 11.49 -30.93 12.51
C ARG A 88 12.26 -32.01 11.75
N LYS A 89 11.89 -33.27 12.00
CA LYS A 89 12.47 -34.43 11.32
C LYS A 89 11.44 -35.01 10.35
N ARG A 90 11.84 -35.37 9.13
CA ARG A 90 10.95 -36.04 8.16
C ARG A 90 11.67 -37.15 7.42
N ARG A 91 11.06 -38.34 7.41
CA ARG A 91 11.54 -39.55 6.73
C ARG A 91 10.62 -39.93 5.57
N ILE A 92 11.19 -40.38 4.46
CA ILE A 92 10.48 -40.80 3.24
C ILE A 92 11.17 -42.03 2.65
N GLU A 93 10.41 -43.10 2.40
CA GLU A 93 10.92 -44.34 1.81
C GLU A 93 11.25 -44.20 0.31
N LEU A 94 12.30 -44.88 -0.13
CA LEU A 94 12.90 -44.83 -1.45
C LEU A 94 13.01 -46.24 -2.05
N LYS A 95 12.74 -46.34 -3.36
CA LYS A 95 12.90 -47.59 -4.12
C LYS A 95 14.38 -47.87 -4.40
N SER A 96 14.74 -49.14 -4.56
CA SER A 96 16.04 -49.54 -5.11
C SER A 96 16.23 -49.02 -6.54
N GLY A 97 17.47 -48.69 -6.91
CA GLY A 97 17.82 -48.09 -8.20
C GLY A 97 18.01 -46.56 -8.12
N PRO A 98 18.02 -45.87 -9.28
CA PRO A 98 18.25 -44.43 -9.35
C PRO A 98 17.03 -43.62 -8.87
N ASN A 99 17.29 -42.72 -7.92
CA ASN A 99 16.32 -41.78 -7.36
C ASN A 99 16.87 -40.36 -7.43
N VAL A 100 16.03 -39.40 -7.81
CA VAL A 100 16.31 -37.97 -7.69
C VAL A 100 15.34 -37.38 -6.68
N ILE A 101 15.88 -37.00 -5.52
CA ILE A 101 15.17 -36.29 -4.45
C ILE A 101 15.30 -34.79 -4.71
N SER A 102 14.24 -34.02 -4.46
CA SER A 102 14.25 -32.57 -4.70
C SER A 102 13.46 -31.81 -3.64
N TRP A 103 14.14 -30.96 -2.89
CA TRP A 103 13.53 -29.97 -2.00
C TRP A 103 13.32 -28.68 -2.80
N ILE A 104 12.05 -28.31 -2.95
CA ILE A 104 11.55 -27.21 -3.79
C ILE A 104 11.02 -26.13 -2.87
N ILE A 105 11.60 -24.93 -2.92
CA ILE A 105 11.12 -23.76 -2.17
C ILE A 105 10.50 -22.74 -3.11
N GLN A 106 9.22 -22.47 -2.91
CA GLN A 106 8.47 -21.40 -3.57
C GLN A 106 8.27 -20.23 -2.59
N ASN A 107 8.42 -19.00 -3.10
CA ASN A 107 8.32 -17.76 -2.34
C ASN A 107 7.25 -16.85 -2.97
N ASN A 108 6.21 -16.50 -2.21
CA ASN A 108 5.07 -15.69 -2.67
C ASN A 108 5.39 -14.19 -2.54
N LEU A 109 5.90 -13.54 -3.60
CA LEU A 109 6.38 -12.15 -3.61
C LEU A 109 5.46 -11.12 -2.92
N GLY A 110 4.14 -11.29 -3.00
CA GLY A 110 3.17 -10.38 -2.39
C GLY A 110 2.95 -10.54 -0.88
N TYR A 111 3.82 -11.28 -0.19
CA TYR A 111 3.96 -11.25 1.26
C TYR A 111 5.47 -11.29 1.56
N GLN A 112 5.97 -10.43 2.43
CA GLN A 112 7.40 -10.50 2.77
C GLN A 112 7.68 -11.82 3.50
N ALA A 113 8.49 -12.68 2.87
CA ALA A 113 9.09 -13.81 3.58
C ALA A 113 9.90 -13.29 4.77
N SER A 114 9.89 -14.06 5.87
CA SER A 114 10.85 -13.81 6.95
C SER A 114 12.27 -13.79 6.38
N ASN A 115 13.09 -12.84 6.81
CA ASN A 115 14.52 -12.82 6.48
C ASN A 115 15.29 -13.97 7.14
N GLN A 116 14.66 -14.72 8.05
CA GLN A 116 15.14 -16.02 8.49
C GLN A 116 15.13 -17.00 7.29
N PRO A 117 16.26 -17.65 6.96
CA PRO A 117 16.29 -18.66 5.91
C PRO A 117 15.65 -19.97 6.36
N ILE A 118 15.35 -20.87 5.40
CA ILE A 118 15.05 -22.27 5.75
C ILE A 118 16.38 -22.99 5.95
N HIS A 119 16.54 -23.66 7.07
CA HIS A 119 17.72 -24.48 7.35
C HIS A 119 17.38 -25.96 7.13
N ILE A 120 18.26 -26.70 6.48
CA ILE A 120 18.33 -28.15 6.58
C ILE A 120 19.69 -28.47 7.22
N ASP A 121 19.65 -28.99 8.44
CA ASP A 121 20.84 -29.40 9.21
C ASP A 121 21.40 -30.68 8.58
N ARG A 122 20.62 -31.77 8.64
CA ARG A 122 21.07 -33.10 8.24
C ARG A 122 20.20 -33.73 7.16
N ILE A 123 20.82 -34.51 6.28
CA ILE A 123 20.17 -35.34 5.26
C ILE A 123 20.81 -36.73 5.28
N ASP A 124 20.13 -37.70 5.89
CA ASP A 124 20.55 -39.09 5.99
C ASP A 124 19.93 -39.91 4.84
N VAL A 125 20.73 -40.63 4.05
CA VAL A 125 20.23 -41.46 2.93
C VAL A 125 20.63 -42.92 3.11
N LEU A 126 19.64 -43.74 3.50
CA LEU A 126 19.78 -45.18 3.65
C LEU A 126 19.51 -45.90 2.33
N GLY A 127 20.22 -47.01 2.10
CA GLY A 127 20.09 -47.84 0.88
C GLY A 127 21.26 -47.72 -0.10
N LEU A 128 22.19 -46.78 0.13
CA LEU A 128 23.45 -46.63 -0.62
C LEU A 128 24.41 -47.82 -0.39
N ALA A 129 25.41 -47.94 -1.27
CA ALA A 129 26.47 -48.95 -1.16
C ALA A 129 27.42 -48.68 0.02
N PHE A 130 27.92 -49.75 0.65
CA PHE A 130 28.78 -49.67 1.83
C PHE A 130 30.19 -49.15 1.49
N THR A 131 30.60 -48.03 2.11
CA THR A 131 32.01 -47.58 2.09
C THR A 131 32.85 -48.36 3.10
N ARG A 132 34.06 -48.75 2.70
CA ARG A 132 35.02 -49.45 3.57
C ARG A 132 35.86 -48.52 4.47
N GLN A 133 35.73 -47.20 4.31
CA GLN A 133 36.53 -46.21 5.05
C GLN A 133 35.65 -45.03 5.48
N CYS A 134 35.85 -44.56 6.71
CA CYS A 134 35.23 -43.35 7.24
C CYS A 134 35.92 -42.10 6.66
N THR A 135 35.16 -41.04 6.40
CA THR A 135 35.70 -39.72 6.06
C THR A 135 36.31 -39.08 7.29
N ALA A 136 37.59 -38.70 7.24
CA ALA A 136 38.25 -38.01 8.35
C ALA A 136 37.62 -36.62 8.59
N CYS A 137 37.26 -36.34 9.84
CA CYS A 137 36.62 -35.09 10.27
C CYS A 137 37.40 -33.84 9.82
N PRO A 138 36.72 -32.74 9.44
CA PRO A 138 37.38 -31.50 9.06
C PRO A 138 38.15 -30.87 10.25
N PRO A 139 39.15 -30.01 9.98
CA PRO A 139 39.78 -29.19 11.01
C PRO A 139 38.75 -28.43 11.85
N GLY A 140 39.08 -28.17 13.12
CA GLY A 140 38.15 -27.56 14.07
C GLY A 140 37.08 -28.48 14.63
N THR A 141 37.03 -29.74 14.18
CA THR A 141 36.11 -30.77 14.70
C THR A 141 36.89 -32.03 15.07
N SER A 142 36.30 -32.89 15.90
CA SER A 142 36.90 -34.18 16.29
C SER A 142 35.86 -35.27 16.47
N SER A 143 36.25 -36.54 16.31
CA SER A 143 35.36 -37.66 16.65
C SER A 143 36.11 -38.93 17.02
N ILE A 144 35.49 -39.76 17.86
CA ILE A 144 35.96 -41.10 18.13
C ILE A 144 35.81 -42.01 16.90
N GLY A 145 36.66 -43.01 16.77
CA GLY A 145 36.63 -43.95 15.64
C GLY A 145 35.25 -44.60 15.46
N ALA A 146 34.80 -44.69 14.21
CA ALA A 146 33.47 -45.15 13.81
C ALA A 146 32.27 -44.30 14.32
N SER A 147 32.49 -43.06 14.77
CA SER A 147 31.43 -42.06 14.90
C SER A 147 30.78 -41.77 13.53
N ALA A 148 29.47 -41.50 13.53
CA ALA A 148 28.74 -40.97 12.38
C ALA A 148 28.90 -39.45 12.20
N GLU A 149 29.40 -38.75 13.22
CA GLU A 149 29.38 -37.28 13.34
C GLU A 149 30.72 -36.73 13.86
N CYS A 150 30.99 -35.44 13.60
CA CYS A 150 32.21 -34.73 13.96
C CYS A 150 31.89 -33.52 14.88
N ILE A 151 32.27 -33.61 16.14
CA ILE A 151 31.92 -32.63 17.18
C ILE A 151 32.85 -31.40 17.06
N PRO A 152 32.33 -30.15 17.01
CA PRO A 152 33.14 -28.95 16.92
C PRO A 152 33.89 -28.64 18.23
N CYS A 153 35.06 -28.00 18.11
CA CYS A 153 35.85 -27.58 19.27
C CYS A 153 35.36 -26.23 19.83
N ASN A 154 35.15 -26.18 21.15
CA ASN A 154 34.79 -24.96 21.88
C ASN A 154 35.91 -23.89 21.83
N PRO A 155 35.60 -22.59 22.05
CA PRO A 155 36.62 -21.55 22.15
C PRO A 155 37.70 -21.88 23.18
N GLY A 156 38.96 -21.58 22.85
CA GLY A 156 40.14 -21.99 23.63
C GLY A 156 40.58 -23.45 23.41
N TYR A 157 39.94 -24.18 22.49
CA TYR A 157 40.36 -25.50 22.01
C TYR A 157 40.59 -25.50 20.48
N PHE A 158 41.29 -26.51 19.97
CA PHE A 158 41.62 -26.66 18.55
C PHE A 158 41.64 -28.14 18.11
N SER A 159 41.57 -28.40 16.81
CA SER A 159 41.69 -29.74 16.22
C SER A 159 42.20 -29.70 14.78
N SER A 160 43.20 -30.52 14.46
CA SER A 160 43.60 -30.76 13.06
C SER A 160 42.75 -31.85 12.41
N LYS A 161 42.74 -31.90 11.07
CA LYS A 161 41.91 -32.83 10.28
C LYS A 161 42.04 -34.29 10.76
N GLY A 162 40.92 -34.89 11.16
CA GLY A 162 40.84 -36.29 11.61
C GLY A 162 41.28 -36.55 13.06
N SER A 163 41.41 -35.52 13.91
CA SER A 163 41.74 -35.73 15.33
C SER A 163 40.63 -36.46 16.09
N ALA A 164 41.02 -37.31 17.04
CA ALA A 164 40.07 -38.05 17.88
C ALA A 164 39.43 -37.22 19.01
N GLN A 165 40.03 -36.08 19.37
CA GLN A 165 39.59 -35.16 20.41
C GLN A 165 40.14 -33.75 20.16
N CYS A 166 39.49 -32.72 20.70
CA CYS A 166 39.99 -31.35 20.68
C CYS A 166 41.12 -31.13 21.72
N GLY A 167 42.24 -30.53 21.31
CA GLY A 167 43.32 -30.08 22.21
C GLY A 167 43.02 -28.70 22.81
N ARG A 168 43.48 -28.43 24.04
CA ARG A 168 43.32 -27.12 24.70
C ARG A 168 44.47 -26.18 24.31
N CYS A 169 44.18 -24.90 24.07
CA CYS A 169 45.19 -23.89 23.80
C CYS A 169 45.97 -23.46 25.08
N PRO A 170 47.27 -23.16 24.97
CA PRO A 170 48.04 -22.49 26.02
C PRO A 170 47.46 -21.12 26.38
N GLU A 171 47.70 -20.64 27.60
CA GLU A 171 47.18 -19.34 28.07
C GLU A 171 47.76 -18.13 27.32
N SER A 172 48.96 -18.25 26.76
CA SER A 172 49.57 -17.26 25.85
C SER A 172 48.85 -17.17 24.49
N GLN A 173 47.96 -18.11 24.19
CA GLN A 173 47.28 -18.27 22.92
C GLN A 173 45.75 -18.25 23.09
N TYR A 174 45.03 -18.14 21.99
CA TYR A 174 43.58 -18.22 21.92
C TYR A 174 43.13 -18.98 20.68
N SER A 175 41.88 -19.41 20.67
CA SER A 175 41.18 -19.89 19.49
C SER A 175 39.69 -19.54 19.62
N GLY A 176 39.06 -19.23 18.48
CA GLY A 176 37.60 -19.16 18.40
C GLY A 176 36.97 -20.55 18.40
N PHE A 177 35.64 -20.58 18.28
CA PHE A 177 34.90 -21.82 18.00
C PHE A 177 35.44 -22.50 16.72
N LYS A 178 35.42 -23.84 16.70
CA LYS A 178 35.71 -24.67 15.52
C LYS A 178 37.06 -24.38 14.85
N SER A 179 38.09 -24.11 15.66
CA SER A 179 39.40 -23.68 15.15
C SER A 179 40.37 -24.82 14.85
N GLU A 180 41.10 -24.73 13.73
CA GLU A 180 42.16 -25.69 13.39
C GLU A 180 43.39 -25.58 14.31
N LYS A 181 43.68 -24.39 14.82
CA LYS A 181 44.93 -24.08 15.54
C LYS A 181 44.78 -22.89 16.48
N CYS A 182 45.54 -22.92 17.57
CA CYS A 182 45.70 -21.77 18.45
C CYS A 182 46.51 -20.65 17.76
N ILE A 183 46.26 -19.41 18.16
CA ILE A 183 46.89 -18.18 17.66
C ILE A 183 47.45 -17.41 18.88
N ASP A 184 48.64 -16.82 18.76
CA ASP A 184 49.24 -16.04 19.85
C ASP A 184 48.44 -14.77 20.17
N ARG A 185 48.29 -14.47 21.47
CA ARG A 185 47.55 -13.28 21.94
C ARG A 185 48.40 -12.01 21.76
N PRO A 186 47.92 -10.98 21.03
CA PRO A 186 48.65 -9.74 20.83
C PRO A 186 48.67 -8.87 22.11
N PRO A 187 49.63 -7.93 22.24
CA PRO A 187 49.58 -6.90 23.28
C PRO A 187 48.35 -5.99 23.12
N CYS A 188 47.70 -5.64 24.22
CA CYS A 188 46.49 -4.81 24.21
C CYS A 188 46.72 -3.42 23.62
N ARG A 189 45.73 -2.94 22.87
CA ARG A 189 45.67 -1.62 22.24
C ARG A 189 44.65 -0.73 22.95
N VAL A 190 44.65 0.57 22.65
CA VAL A 190 43.61 1.52 23.12
C VAL A 190 42.20 1.07 22.68
N SER A 191 42.07 0.47 21.49
CA SER A 191 40.81 -0.09 20.96
C SER A 191 40.24 -1.25 21.77
N ASP A 192 41.06 -1.92 22.58
CA ASP A 192 40.66 -3.12 23.31
C ASP A 192 40.03 -2.75 24.67
N TYR A 193 39.88 -1.44 24.92
CA TYR A 193 39.22 -0.83 26.07
C TYR A 193 38.16 0.17 25.61
N TYR A 194 36.98 0.14 26.23
CA TYR A 194 35.90 1.09 25.96
C TYR A 194 35.42 1.77 27.25
N PRO A 195 35.01 3.05 27.20
CA PRO A 195 34.48 3.76 28.36
C PRO A 195 33.05 3.29 28.67
N VAL A 196 32.76 3.06 29.94
CA VAL A 196 31.41 2.85 30.49
C VAL A 196 31.22 3.83 31.64
N ARG A 197 30.05 4.48 31.69
CA ARG A 197 29.74 5.43 32.75
C ARG A 197 29.27 4.72 34.02
N GLU A 198 29.86 5.08 35.16
CA GLU A 198 29.37 4.64 36.47
C GLU A 198 28.01 5.29 36.77
N PRO A 199 27.09 4.60 37.47
CA PRO A 199 25.81 5.18 37.89
C PRO A 199 25.98 6.52 38.62
N CYS A 200 25.04 7.44 38.42
CA CYS A 200 25.04 8.70 39.15
C CYS A 200 24.95 8.45 40.66
N THR A 201 25.91 8.97 41.42
CA THR A 201 25.94 8.88 42.89
C THR A 201 26.20 10.26 43.47
N ASN A 202 25.38 10.68 44.44
CA ASN A 202 25.44 12.00 45.07
C ASN A 202 25.49 13.18 44.07
N GLY A 203 24.84 13.02 42.90
CA GLY A 203 24.80 14.04 41.85
C GLY A 203 26.02 14.11 40.92
N SER A 204 27.01 13.25 41.08
CA SER A 204 28.18 13.15 40.18
C SER A 204 28.34 11.75 39.55
N SER A 205 29.04 11.68 38.42
CA SER A 205 29.37 10.44 37.71
C SER A 205 30.70 10.60 36.95
N ARG A 206 31.33 9.48 36.57
CA ARG A 206 32.54 9.41 35.74
C ARG A 206 32.49 8.19 34.82
N ALA A 207 33.27 8.21 33.74
CA ALA A 207 33.54 7.02 32.95
C ALA A 207 34.74 6.23 33.51
N VAL A 208 34.58 4.92 33.61
CA VAL A 208 35.62 3.91 33.83
C VAL A 208 35.81 3.11 32.55
N TYR A 209 36.99 2.53 32.32
CA TYR A 209 37.22 1.70 31.14
C TYR A 209 36.94 0.23 31.46
N LYS A 210 36.28 -0.49 30.54
CA LYS A 210 36.15 -1.96 30.53
C LYS A 210 36.99 -2.53 29.38
N LYS A 211 37.48 -3.76 29.50
CA LYS A 211 38.05 -4.53 28.37
C LYS A 211 36.94 -4.98 27.42
N VAL A 212 37.18 -4.93 26.12
CA VAL A 212 36.35 -5.58 25.10
C VAL A 212 36.31 -7.09 25.36
N LEU A 213 35.14 -7.72 25.17
CA LEU A 213 34.94 -9.15 25.36
C LEU A 213 34.82 -9.89 24.02
N PRO A 214 35.34 -11.14 23.92
CA PRO A 214 36.22 -11.80 24.87
C PRO A 214 37.61 -11.13 24.90
N SER A 215 38.29 -11.18 26.06
CA SER A 215 39.61 -10.55 26.26
C SER A 215 40.73 -11.33 25.56
N ILE A 216 40.84 -11.16 24.24
CA ILE A 216 41.86 -11.81 23.40
C ILE A 216 43.27 -11.27 23.69
N CYS A 217 43.42 -9.98 24.00
CA CYS A 217 44.73 -9.36 24.16
C CYS A 217 45.40 -9.63 25.53
N ARG A 218 46.73 -9.49 25.56
CA ARG A 218 47.62 -9.57 26.73
C ARG A 218 47.94 -8.15 27.24
N ASP A 219 47.67 -7.85 28.50
CA ASP A 219 48.01 -6.56 29.13
C ASP A 219 49.24 -6.62 30.05
N ASP A 220 49.83 -7.79 30.27
CA ASP A 220 51.07 -8.00 31.01
C ASP A 220 52.32 -7.58 30.20
N LEU A 221 52.31 -7.77 28.88
CA LEU A 221 53.42 -7.45 27.98
C LEU A 221 53.85 -5.96 28.08
N ASP A 222 55.15 -5.70 27.88
CA ASP A 222 55.73 -4.34 27.99
C ASP A 222 55.19 -3.36 26.94
N SER A 223 54.86 -3.87 25.75
CA SER A 223 54.27 -3.11 24.65
C SER A 223 52.74 -2.97 24.73
N ALA A 224 52.10 -3.51 25.77
CA ALA A 224 50.66 -3.47 25.93
C ALA A 224 50.17 -2.18 26.59
N THR A 225 49.12 -1.61 26.02
CA THR A 225 48.30 -0.57 26.63
C THR A 225 47.68 -1.13 27.91
N LYS A 226 48.05 -0.58 29.06
CA LYS A 226 47.42 -0.90 30.35
C LYS A 226 46.03 -0.24 30.41
N LEU A 227 45.12 -0.79 31.21
CA LEU A 227 43.76 -0.27 31.40
C LEU A 227 43.79 1.25 31.77
N PRO A 228 43.15 2.15 31.00
CA PRO A 228 43.19 3.57 31.29
C PRO A 228 42.50 3.92 32.63
N PRO A 229 43.01 4.92 33.39
CA PRO A 229 42.43 5.31 34.66
C PRO A 229 41.02 5.91 34.50
N PRO A 230 40.17 5.87 35.55
CA PRO A 230 38.87 6.53 35.55
C PRO A 230 38.98 8.02 35.23
N THR A 231 38.04 8.52 34.45
CA THR A 231 37.93 9.95 34.12
C THR A 231 37.55 10.80 35.34
N PRO A 232 37.79 12.13 35.33
CA PRO A 232 37.35 13.02 36.39
C PRO A 232 35.82 13.02 36.58
N TRP A 233 35.39 13.21 37.82
CA TRP A 233 33.97 13.37 38.16
C TRP A 233 33.35 14.57 37.45
N LYS A 234 32.16 14.35 36.87
CA LYS A 234 31.32 15.37 36.22
C LYS A 234 29.93 15.39 36.88
N PRO A 235 29.25 16.55 36.93
CA PRO A 235 27.89 16.64 37.45
C PRO A 235 26.92 15.84 36.56
N CYS A 236 25.96 15.13 37.17
CA CYS A 236 25.01 14.33 36.42
C CYS A 236 24.00 15.21 35.65
N PRO A 237 23.73 14.93 34.36
CA PRO A 237 22.81 15.71 33.52
C PRO A 237 21.34 15.58 33.95
N LYS A 238 20.43 16.31 33.30
CA LYS A 238 18.97 16.18 33.52
C LYS A 238 18.50 14.76 33.18
N CYS A 239 17.41 14.32 33.80
CA CYS A 239 16.75 13.08 33.41
C CYS A 239 16.06 13.24 32.05
N ASN A 240 15.60 12.13 31.47
CA ASN A 240 14.70 12.18 30.32
C ASN A 240 13.36 12.85 30.71
N PRO A 241 12.65 13.52 29.78
CA PRO A 241 11.35 14.10 30.06
C PRO A 241 10.34 13.09 30.64
N GLY A 242 9.52 13.55 31.58
CA GLY A 242 8.63 12.69 32.38
C GLY A 242 9.30 11.98 33.57
N MET A 243 10.54 12.33 33.91
CA MET A 243 11.30 11.76 35.03
C MET A 243 11.85 12.84 35.98
N GLU A 244 12.18 12.45 37.20
CA GLU A 244 12.96 13.24 38.16
C GLU A 244 14.11 12.43 38.77
N LYS A 245 15.08 13.12 39.39
CA LYS A 245 16.14 12.47 40.17
C LYS A 245 15.65 12.16 41.58
N ASN A 246 15.74 10.90 41.97
CA ASN A 246 15.50 10.49 43.35
C ASN A 246 16.70 10.81 44.27
N LYS A 247 16.55 10.48 45.56
CA LYS A 247 17.54 10.79 46.61
C LYS A 247 18.95 10.21 46.38
N LEU A 248 19.10 9.20 45.51
CA LEU A 248 20.39 8.59 45.17
C LEU A 248 21.04 9.23 43.93
N GLY A 249 20.28 10.06 43.19
CA GLY A 249 20.68 10.62 41.89
C GLY A 249 20.22 9.81 40.68
N VAL A 250 19.45 8.74 40.90
CA VAL A 250 18.89 7.88 39.83
C VAL A 250 17.59 8.49 39.29
N CYS A 251 17.38 8.40 37.99
CA CYS A 251 16.16 8.90 37.34
C CYS A 251 14.99 7.91 37.49
N GLU A 252 13.86 8.36 38.01
CA GLU A 252 12.59 7.61 38.09
C GLU A 252 11.43 8.40 37.46
N PHE A 253 10.40 7.71 36.95
CA PHE A 253 9.26 8.38 36.31
C PHE A 253 8.43 9.17 37.31
N CYS A 254 7.85 10.28 36.85
CA CYS A 254 6.86 11.01 37.64
C CYS A 254 5.69 10.12 38.07
N LYS A 255 5.22 10.36 39.29
CA LYS A 255 4.01 9.72 39.83
C LYS A 255 2.79 10.12 39.01
N LYS A 256 1.73 9.31 39.10
CA LYS A 256 0.43 9.61 38.49
C LYS A 256 0.00 11.04 38.81
N ASP A 257 -0.46 11.76 37.77
CA ASP A 257 -0.95 13.15 37.79
C ASP A 257 0.14 14.24 37.91
N TYR A 258 1.41 13.87 37.66
CA TYR A 258 2.57 14.78 37.59
C TYR A 258 3.29 14.71 36.23
N PHE A 259 4.05 15.75 35.90
CA PHE A 259 4.88 15.88 34.69
C PHE A 259 6.27 16.47 35.02
N SER A 260 7.24 16.34 34.11
CA SER A 260 8.61 16.90 34.28
C SER A 260 9.31 17.15 32.94
N ASP A 261 10.10 18.22 32.86
CA ASP A 261 11.05 18.49 31.75
C ASP A 261 12.35 17.67 31.84
N GLY A 262 12.51 16.89 32.90
CA GLY A 262 13.75 16.19 33.27
C GLY A 262 14.42 16.70 34.55
N ASN A 263 13.84 17.71 35.23
CA ASN A 263 14.33 18.21 36.53
C ASN A 263 13.64 17.52 37.72
N SER A 264 12.41 17.92 38.01
CA SER A 264 11.62 17.60 39.21
C SER A 264 10.14 17.56 38.85
N CYS A 265 9.40 16.58 39.36
CA CYS A 265 8.01 16.37 38.98
C CYS A 265 7.08 17.42 39.60
N ALA A 266 6.40 18.17 38.75
CA ALA A 266 5.34 19.11 39.12
C ALA A 266 3.97 18.45 38.89
N ARG A 267 2.98 18.75 39.74
CA ARG A 267 1.60 18.26 39.51
C ARG A 267 1.02 18.96 38.27
N CYS A 268 0.26 18.25 37.44
CA CYS A 268 -0.41 18.89 36.33
C CYS A 268 -1.40 19.98 36.82
N PRO A 269 -1.50 21.13 36.12
CA PRO A 269 -2.50 22.16 36.41
C PRO A 269 -3.93 21.63 36.34
N VAL A 270 -4.85 22.36 36.97
CA VAL A 270 -6.30 22.16 36.78
C VAL A 270 -6.64 22.27 35.29
N ASP A 271 -7.71 21.58 34.85
CA ASP A 271 -8.14 21.48 33.45
C ASP A 271 -7.13 20.81 32.49
N THR A 272 -6.16 20.06 33.03
CA THR A 272 -5.16 19.31 32.25
C THR A 272 -4.94 17.87 32.74
N VAL A 273 -4.47 16.99 31.85
CA VAL A 273 -4.06 15.61 32.16
C VAL A 273 -2.63 15.32 31.68
N PRO A 274 -1.84 14.46 32.37
CA PRO A 274 -0.48 14.16 31.94
C PRO A 274 -0.43 13.40 30.60
N ASN A 275 0.47 13.80 29.72
CA ASN A 275 0.76 13.12 28.47
C ASN A 275 1.67 11.91 28.69
N TYR A 276 1.12 10.80 29.19
CA TYR A 276 1.90 9.61 29.53
C TYR A 276 2.57 8.95 28.32
N GLY A 277 3.85 8.65 28.43
CA GLY A 277 4.66 8.02 27.40
C GLY A 277 6.07 7.71 27.89
N LEU A 278 6.96 7.43 26.95
CA LEU A 278 8.41 7.32 27.14
C LEU A 278 9.08 8.25 26.13
N GLN A 279 9.96 9.14 26.58
CA GLN A 279 10.67 10.08 25.71
C GLN A 279 12.17 10.01 26.01
N TYR A 280 12.86 9.03 25.43
CA TYR A 280 14.29 8.83 25.62
C TYR A 280 15.07 9.57 24.55
N GLN A 281 15.88 10.52 25.01
CA GLN A 281 16.70 11.44 24.20
C GLN A 281 18.05 11.77 24.87
N ASN A 282 18.21 11.41 26.14
CA ASN A 282 19.46 11.49 26.90
C ASN A 282 19.89 10.06 27.29
N TRP A 283 21.12 9.70 26.95
CA TRP A 283 21.65 8.33 26.98
C TRP A 283 22.90 8.23 27.85
N GLU A 284 22.86 8.87 29.02
CA GLU A 284 23.98 8.96 29.97
C GLU A 284 23.98 7.82 31.01
N VAL A 285 22.81 7.19 31.21
CA VAL A 285 22.58 5.94 31.95
C VAL A 285 21.44 5.24 31.21
N MET A 286 21.39 3.90 31.23
CA MET A 286 20.27 3.16 30.65
C MET A 286 18.95 3.57 31.31
N PRO A 287 17.95 4.10 30.57
CA PRO A 287 16.67 4.47 31.17
C PRO A 287 15.85 3.21 31.54
N PRO A 288 14.87 3.32 32.45
CA PRO A 288 14.00 2.20 32.81
C PRO A 288 13.25 1.61 31.60
N LYS A 289 12.63 0.43 31.78
CA LYS A 289 11.86 -0.29 30.76
C LYS A 289 12.66 -0.76 29.52
N LEU A 290 13.89 -0.26 29.31
CA LEU A 290 14.87 -0.88 28.41
C LEU A 290 15.74 -1.90 29.16
N THR A 291 16.03 -3.01 28.50
CA THR A 291 17.07 -3.98 28.86
C THR A 291 17.90 -4.31 27.62
N THR A 292 19.08 -4.90 27.82
CA THR A 292 19.96 -5.31 26.71
C THR A 292 20.44 -6.75 26.91
N ARG A 293 20.69 -7.45 25.81
CA ARG A 293 21.04 -8.88 25.75
C ARG A 293 21.84 -9.15 24.47
N CYS A 294 22.58 -10.26 24.42
CA CYS A 294 23.10 -10.81 23.17
C CYS A 294 22.67 -12.27 23.03
N GLU A 295 22.51 -12.72 21.78
CA GLU A 295 22.11 -14.09 21.44
C GLU A 295 22.95 -14.56 20.24
N TYR A 296 23.37 -15.83 20.23
CA TYR A 296 24.07 -16.44 19.09
C TYR A 296 23.05 -16.79 18.00
N ILE A 297 23.44 -16.67 16.73
CA ILE A 297 22.54 -16.89 15.58
C ILE A 297 22.32 -18.39 15.30
N SER A 298 23.24 -19.26 15.74
CA SER A 298 23.12 -20.73 15.68
C SER A 298 22.72 -21.31 17.05
N GLU A 299 21.75 -22.22 17.05
CA GLU A 299 21.19 -22.83 18.28
C GLU A 299 22.07 -23.92 18.89
N ASP A 300 23.04 -24.45 18.14
CA ASP A 300 24.02 -25.45 18.63
C ASP A 300 24.88 -24.90 19.78
N VAL A 301 24.98 -23.57 19.88
CA VAL A 301 25.76 -22.85 20.88
C VAL A 301 24.98 -22.79 22.20
N SER A 302 24.95 -23.92 22.89
CA SER A 302 24.33 -24.09 24.23
C SER A 302 24.93 -23.20 25.35
N THR A 303 25.98 -22.42 25.05
CA THR A 303 26.56 -21.43 25.95
C THR A 303 25.89 -20.07 25.81
N THR A 304 25.43 -19.49 26.91
CA THR A 304 24.89 -18.12 26.94
C THR A 304 25.93 -17.11 26.45
N CYS A 305 25.53 -16.17 25.58
CA CYS A 305 26.37 -15.04 25.22
C CYS A 305 26.60 -14.16 26.46
N ASN A 306 27.86 -13.98 26.85
CA ASN A 306 28.24 -13.38 28.13
C ASN A 306 28.70 -11.91 28.03
N ILE A 307 28.33 -11.21 26.95
CA ILE A 307 28.53 -9.76 26.81
C ILE A 307 27.39 -9.07 27.57
N GLY A 308 27.62 -8.77 28.85
CA GLY A 308 26.56 -8.35 29.78
C GLY A 308 25.75 -7.12 29.32
N ASP A 309 26.43 -6.08 28.83
CA ASP A 309 25.80 -4.89 28.26
C ASP A 309 26.02 -4.90 26.74
N ALA A 310 25.04 -5.35 25.95
CA ALA A 310 25.17 -5.43 24.48
C ALA A 310 24.87 -4.10 23.75
N TRP A 311 24.25 -3.15 24.44
CA TRP A 311 24.07 -1.75 24.02
C TRP A 311 24.49 -0.82 25.16
N LEU A 312 25.19 0.27 24.84
CA LEU A 312 25.90 1.11 25.79
C LEU A 312 25.44 2.58 25.76
N PRO A 313 25.19 3.21 26.92
CA PRO A 313 24.93 4.65 27.01
C PRO A 313 26.20 5.48 26.70
N SER A 314 26.19 6.18 25.56
CA SER A 314 27.28 7.05 25.08
C SER A 314 27.01 8.56 25.27
N GLY A 315 25.89 8.90 25.90
CA GLY A 315 25.51 10.26 26.29
C GLY A 315 24.50 10.90 25.34
N ASP A 316 24.91 11.22 24.12
CA ASP A 316 24.03 11.74 23.05
C ASP A 316 23.28 10.63 22.29
N SER A 317 23.72 9.38 22.46
CA SER A 317 23.27 8.20 21.74
C SER A 317 23.48 6.94 22.57
N LEU A 318 22.68 5.91 22.30
CA LEU A 318 22.92 4.54 22.72
C LEU A 318 23.60 3.80 21.56
N ILE A 319 24.75 3.18 21.80
CA ILE A 319 25.55 2.52 20.75
C ILE A 319 25.60 1.00 20.97
N SER A 320 25.71 0.22 19.88
CA SER A 320 26.01 -1.22 19.98
C SER A 320 27.37 -1.45 20.65
N ALA A 321 27.48 -2.41 21.57
CA ALA A 321 28.70 -2.62 22.34
C ALA A 321 29.86 -3.15 21.47
N PRO A 322 31.10 -2.64 21.64
CA PRO A 322 32.27 -3.21 20.97
C PRO A 322 32.55 -4.62 21.52
N SER A 323 32.68 -5.58 20.60
CA SER A 323 32.89 -7.00 20.92
C SER A 323 33.72 -7.71 19.86
N LEU A 324 34.59 -8.62 20.31
CA LEU A 324 35.36 -9.55 19.46
C LEU A 324 34.72 -10.94 19.38
N GLU A 325 33.58 -11.15 20.06
CA GLU A 325 32.76 -12.36 19.92
C GLU A 325 32.14 -12.37 18.51
N LEU A 326 31.90 -13.55 17.94
CA LEU A 326 31.47 -13.73 16.54
C LEU A 326 30.12 -14.47 16.47
N GLY A 327 29.35 -14.28 15.40
CA GLY A 327 28.09 -15.00 15.20
C GLY A 327 26.93 -14.56 16.11
N ILE A 328 26.94 -13.32 16.60
CA ILE A 328 25.98 -12.80 17.60
C ILE A 328 25.09 -11.67 17.07
N ALA A 329 23.90 -11.54 17.64
CA ALA A 329 23.04 -10.36 17.54
C ALA A 329 23.11 -9.52 18.84
N PHE A 330 23.12 -8.19 18.71
CA PHE A 330 23.06 -7.25 19.82
C PHE A 330 21.63 -6.76 20.01
N GLU A 331 20.99 -7.10 21.13
CA GLU A 331 19.58 -6.79 21.37
C GLU A 331 19.37 -5.66 22.38
N LEU A 332 18.43 -4.80 22.04
CA LEU A 332 17.84 -3.78 22.89
C LEU A 332 16.34 -4.05 23.01
N ILE A 333 15.88 -4.41 24.19
CA ILE A 333 14.50 -4.84 24.45
C ILE A 333 13.78 -3.75 25.25
N LEU A 334 12.65 -3.28 24.73
CA LEU A 334 11.74 -2.33 25.37
C LEU A 334 10.47 -3.07 25.83
N SER A 335 10.26 -3.18 27.14
CA SER A 335 9.07 -3.84 27.71
C SER A 335 8.06 -2.81 28.22
N ILE A 336 6.79 -2.98 27.85
CA ILE A 336 5.66 -2.09 28.20
C ILE A 336 4.58 -2.95 28.89
N ASP A 337 4.84 -3.28 30.15
CA ASP A 337 4.06 -4.26 30.94
C ASP A 337 2.66 -3.77 31.31
N GLU A 338 2.47 -2.45 31.42
CA GLU A 338 1.21 -1.79 31.76
C GLU A 338 0.25 -1.67 30.56
N GLY A 339 0.72 -2.01 29.37
CA GLY A 339 0.02 -1.81 28.10
C GLY A 339 -0.12 -0.33 27.71
N PHE A 340 -1.10 -0.02 26.87
CA PHE A 340 -1.33 1.33 26.35
C PHE A 340 -2.67 1.90 26.79
N TRP A 341 -2.66 3.18 27.14
CA TRP A 341 -3.85 3.93 27.54
C TRP A 341 -3.70 5.40 27.18
N ASN A 342 -4.62 5.88 26.34
CA ASN A 342 -4.77 7.30 26.03
C ASN A 342 -6.05 7.81 26.74
N PRO A 343 -5.95 8.77 27.69
CA PRO A 343 -7.12 9.33 28.37
C PRO A 343 -8.06 10.13 27.45
N LEU A 344 -7.55 10.65 26.33
CA LEU A 344 -8.26 11.51 25.39
C LEU A 344 -8.73 10.78 24.13
N ALA A 345 -8.39 9.50 23.96
CA ALA A 345 -8.92 8.69 22.87
C ALA A 345 -10.39 8.32 23.14
N PRO A 346 -11.29 8.41 22.13
CA PRO A 346 -12.64 7.87 22.25
C PRO A 346 -12.58 6.35 22.45
N LYS A 347 -13.56 5.79 23.17
CA LYS A 347 -13.67 4.34 23.36
C LYS A 347 -13.73 3.63 21.99
N PRO A 348 -12.98 2.54 21.76
CA PRO A 348 -12.93 1.88 20.46
C PRO A 348 -14.31 1.32 20.06
N SER A 349 -14.79 1.74 18.89
CA SER A 349 -15.96 1.15 18.25
C SER A 349 -15.58 -0.13 17.51
N LYS A 350 -16.54 -1.06 17.33
CA LYS A 350 -16.36 -2.27 16.50
C LYS A 350 -15.86 -1.97 15.08
N THR A 351 -16.13 -0.78 14.56
CA THR A 351 -15.78 -0.33 13.20
C THR A 351 -14.49 0.49 13.11
N MET A 352 -13.85 0.85 14.23
CA MET A 352 -12.62 1.68 14.21
C MET A 352 -11.46 0.99 14.92
N LYS A 353 -10.48 0.53 14.13
CA LYS A 353 -9.13 0.18 14.61
C LYS A 353 -8.32 1.49 14.79
N VAL A 354 -8.71 2.31 15.78
CA VAL A 354 -8.01 3.57 16.11
C VAL A 354 -6.59 3.24 16.59
N PRO A 355 -5.54 3.96 16.14
CA PRO A 355 -4.22 3.83 16.71
C PRO A 355 -4.24 4.15 18.22
N VAL A 356 -3.77 3.23 19.05
CA VAL A 356 -3.74 3.38 20.51
C VAL A 356 -2.45 4.06 20.95
N ALA A 357 -1.34 3.75 20.29
CA ALA A 357 -0.04 4.36 20.51
C ALA A 357 0.81 4.35 19.21
N GLN A 358 1.91 5.09 19.21
CA GLN A 358 2.95 5.05 18.20
C GLN A 358 4.31 4.90 18.90
N ILE A 359 5.15 4.01 18.37
CA ILE A 359 6.58 3.94 18.70
C ILE A 359 7.36 4.61 17.57
N THR A 360 8.32 5.46 17.92
CA THR A 360 9.19 6.17 16.97
C THR A 360 10.63 6.06 17.45
N VAL A 361 11.54 5.71 16.54
CA VAL A 361 12.97 5.58 16.82
C VAL A 361 13.79 6.39 15.83
N VAL A 362 14.77 7.13 16.33
CA VAL A 362 15.77 7.86 15.54
C VAL A 362 17.09 7.12 15.65
N PHE A 363 17.64 6.66 14.54
CA PHE A 363 18.83 5.79 14.52
C PHE A 363 19.71 6.02 13.29
N GLU A 364 20.92 5.46 13.32
CA GLU A 364 21.79 5.26 12.15
C GLU A 364 22.57 3.94 12.29
N THR A 365 23.12 3.46 11.18
CA THR A 365 24.03 2.30 11.14
C THR A 365 25.24 2.64 10.29
N SER A 366 26.43 2.26 10.76
CA SER A 366 27.69 2.34 10.05
C SER A 366 28.24 0.93 9.90
N CYS A 367 28.22 0.40 8.68
CA CYS A 367 28.56 -0.99 8.36
C CYS A 367 29.63 -1.08 7.27
N ALA A 368 30.43 -2.14 7.27
CA ALA A 368 31.42 -2.41 6.24
C ALA A 368 30.81 -2.83 4.89
N ASP A 369 29.67 -3.54 4.89
CA ASP A 369 28.95 -3.96 3.68
C ASP A 369 27.43 -4.11 3.90
N GLU A 370 26.69 -4.51 2.85
CA GLU A 370 25.22 -4.65 2.85
C GLU A 370 24.68 -5.84 3.66
N SER A 371 25.53 -6.74 4.18
CA SER A 371 25.10 -7.91 4.98
C SER A 371 24.85 -7.60 6.46
N CYS A 372 25.31 -6.43 6.92
CA CYS A 372 24.92 -5.82 8.18
C CYS A 372 23.42 -5.47 8.19
N ALA A 373 22.73 -5.62 9.31
CA ALA A 373 21.30 -5.31 9.41
C ALA A 373 20.85 -4.88 10.82
N LEU A 374 19.95 -3.90 10.88
CA LEU A 374 19.18 -3.56 12.08
C LEU A 374 17.70 -3.93 11.87
N TYR A 375 17.17 -4.80 12.74
CA TYR A 375 15.77 -5.22 12.73
C TYR A 375 14.98 -4.57 13.85
N PHE A 376 13.72 -4.25 13.56
CA PHE A 376 12.71 -3.84 14.54
C PHE A 376 11.64 -4.92 14.63
N ILE A 377 11.34 -5.39 15.84
CA ILE A 377 10.53 -6.60 16.10
C ILE A 377 9.52 -6.31 17.23
N GLU A 378 8.28 -6.80 17.12
CA GLU A 378 7.33 -6.96 18.23
C GLU A 378 7.35 -8.43 18.71
N ASP A 379 7.46 -8.65 20.01
CA ASP A 379 7.30 -9.99 20.62
C ASP A 379 5.88 -10.16 21.14
N MET A 380 5.08 -10.95 20.40
CA MET A 380 3.67 -11.20 20.72
C MET A 380 3.45 -12.16 21.90
N SER A 381 4.51 -12.65 22.56
CA SER A 381 4.36 -13.35 23.85
C SER A 381 4.01 -12.42 25.02
N ALA A 382 4.17 -11.10 24.85
CA ALA A 382 3.96 -10.09 25.89
C ALA A 382 2.56 -10.18 26.53
N GLY A 383 2.52 -10.55 27.82
CA GLY A 383 1.29 -10.70 28.61
C GLY A 383 0.70 -12.12 28.65
N THR A 384 1.13 -13.04 27.79
CA THR A 384 0.55 -14.39 27.68
C THR A 384 1.19 -15.37 28.67
N LYS A 385 0.63 -15.46 29.89
CA LYS A 385 1.07 -16.43 30.91
C LYS A 385 0.91 -17.87 30.42
N GLY A 386 2.01 -18.55 30.14
CA GLY A 386 2.06 -19.96 29.76
C GLY A 386 2.38 -20.25 28.29
N ALA A 387 2.59 -19.23 27.45
CA ALA A 387 3.19 -19.44 26.14
C ALA A 387 4.61 -20.02 26.29
N ARG A 388 4.89 -21.15 25.63
CA ARG A 388 6.21 -21.83 25.67
C ARG A 388 7.16 -21.42 24.55
N GLU A 389 6.64 -20.79 23.50
CA GLU A 389 7.38 -20.39 22.30
C GLU A 389 7.11 -18.89 22.05
N SER A 390 8.16 -18.11 21.73
CA SER A 390 8.05 -16.67 21.48
C SER A 390 7.77 -16.40 19.99
N PHE A 391 6.61 -15.77 19.74
CA PHE A 391 6.16 -15.37 18.40
C PHE A 391 6.64 -13.94 18.08
N TYR A 392 7.74 -13.84 17.34
CA TYR A 392 8.28 -12.58 16.86
C TYR A 392 7.61 -12.12 15.57
N HIS A 393 7.09 -10.88 15.57
CA HIS A 393 6.56 -10.18 14.41
C HIS A 393 7.57 -9.11 13.96
N PHE A 394 8.21 -9.33 12.81
CA PHE A 394 9.15 -8.37 12.23
C PHE A 394 8.40 -7.14 11.71
N LEU A 395 8.81 -5.95 12.16
CA LEU A 395 8.18 -4.66 11.85
C LEU A 395 8.97 -3.84 10.82
N ALA A 396 10.31 -3.99 10.78
CA ALA A 396 11.18 -3.38 9.77
C ALA A 396 12.57 -4.04 9.73
N ALA A 397 13.26 -3.83 8.60
CA ALA A 397 14.65 -4.21 8.38
C ALA A 397 15.40 -3.07 7.68
N PHE A 398 16.60 -2.76 8.17
CA PHE A 398 17.50 -1.75 7.60
C PHE A 398 18.88 -2.37 7.39
N ASN A 399 19.20 -2.68 6.14
CA ASN A 399 20.45 -3.33 5.76
C ASN A 399 21.53 -2.29 5.43
N GLY A 400 22.80 -2.64 5.68
CA GLY A 400 23.95 -1.80 5.40
C GLY A 400 23.97 -0.46 6.15
N THR A 401 24.81 0.45 5.67
CA THR A 401 24.99 1.80 6.25
C THR A 401 23.77 2.68 5.98
N ASN A 402 23.07 3.07 7.05
CA ASN A 402 21.91 3.97 7.02
C ASN A 402 22.28 5.27 7.74
N SER A 403 22.21 6.41 7.04
CA SER A 403 22.35 7.73 7.66
C SER A 403 21.20 8.01 8.64
N LYS A 404 21.44 8.93 9.58
CA LYS A 404 20.52 9.33 10.66
C LYS A 404 19.10 9.57 10.16
N ARG A 405 18.21 8.62 10.46
CA ARG A 405 16.83 8.58 9.97
C ARG A 405 15.83 8.28 11.10
N VAL A 406 14.56 8.53 10.79
CA VAL A 406 13.43 8.25 11.69
C VAL A 406 12.65 7.07 11.13
N TRP A 407 12.27 6.13 12.00
CA TRP A 407 11.28 5.09 11.72
C TRP A 407 10.18 5.14 12.78
N SER A 408 8.95 4.77 12.42
CA SER A 408 7.85 4.67 13.37
C SER A 408 6.87 3.57 13.02
N HIS A 409 6.27 2.95 14.04
CA HIS A 409 5.24 1.93 13.91
C HIS A 409 4.02 2.27 14.80
N THR A 410 2.84 1.87 14.33
CA THR A 410 1.54 2.26 14.88
C THR A 410 0.89 1.09 15.61
N VAL A 411 0.77 1.21 16.94
CA VAL A 411 0.24 0.17 17.82
C VAL A 411 -1.28 0.24 17.88
N THR A 412 -1.94 -0.86 17.52
CA THR A 412 -3.42 -0.98 17.44
C THR A 412 -4.05 -1.70 18.63
N LYS A 413 -3.25 -2.37 19.46
CA LYS A 413 -3.68 -3.09 20.67
C LYS A 413 -3.44 -2.22 21.91
N ASN A 414 -4.25 -2.41 22.96
CA ASN A 414 -4.05 -1.77 24.28
C ASN A 414 -3.45 -2.71 25.35
N THR A 415 -3.06 -3.91 24.93
CA THR A 415 -2.39 -4.93 25.75
C THR A 415 -0.95 -4.53 26.08
N PRO A 416 -0.30 -5.23 27.03
CA PRO A 416 1.15 -5.20 27.15
C PRO A 416 1.83 -5.52 25.82
N ALA A 417 3.02 -4.95 25.60
CA ALA A 417 3.82 -5.18 24.42
C ALA A 417 5.31 -5.20 24.77
N ARG A 418 6.11 -5.85 23.91
CA ARG A 418 7.56 -5.86 23.99
C ARG A 418 8.12 -5.63 22.59
N PHE A 419 8.96 -4.62 22.44
CA PHE A 419 9.66 -4.34 21.20
C PHE A 419 11.14 -4.68 21.35
N MET A 420 11.78 -5.09 20.26
CA MET A 420 13.18 -5.44 20.23
C MET A 420 13.85 -4.81 19.00
N LEU A 421 14.98 -4.16 19.23
CA LEU A 421 15.92 -3.74 18.19
C LEU A 421 17.07 -4.73 18.22
N ALA A 422 17.28 -5.46 17.13
CA ALA A 422 18.34 -6.47 17.01
C ALA A 422 19.32 -6.05 15.90
N PHE A 423 20.58 -5.82 16.27
CA PHE A 423 21.65 -5.44 15.35
C PHE A 423 22.57 -6.63 15.03
N LEU A 424 22.80 -6.85 13.74
CA LEU A 424 23.67 -7.86 13.17
C LEU A 424 24.74 -7.17 12.32
N ARG A 425 26.01 -7.53 12.52
CA ARG A 425 27.16 -6.94 11.80
C ARG A 425 27.39 -7.62 10.45
N SER A 426 28.07 -6.93 9.53
CA SER A 426 28.51 -7.54 8.26
C SER A 426 29.29 -8.83 8.51
N GLY A 427 29.06 -9.84 7.68
CA GLY A 427 29.74 -11.14 7.76
C GLY A 427 29.25 -12.09 8.86
N VAL A 428 28.40 -11.66 9.80
CA VAL A 428 28.05 -12.42 11.03
C VAL A 428 27.54 -13.83 10.77
N SER A 429 26.70 -14.02 9.75
CA SER A 429 26.16 -15.35 9.40
C SER A 429 27.21 -16.31 8.83
N SER A 430 28.48 -15.90 8.76
CA SER A 430 29.65 -16.64 8.23
C SER A 430 30.78 -16.74 9.24
N GLY A 431 30.59 -16.23 10.47
CA GLY A 431 31.67 -16.12 11.46
C GLY A 431 32.77 -15.12 11.10
N GLU A 432 32.56 -14.24 10.10
CA GLU A 432 33.52 -13.19 9.70
C GLU A 432 33.02 -11.79 10.12
N ASP A 433 32.49 -11.66 11.34
CA ASP A 433 31.93 -10.41 11.85
C ASP A 433 32.89 -9.21 11.69
N ARG A 434 32.39 -8.15 11.05
CA ARG A 434 33.09 -6.87 10.97
C ARG A 434 32.93 -6.12 12.29
N ILE A 435 33.92 -6.28 13.18
CA ILE A 435 33.97 -5.66 14.52
C ILE A 435 33.95 -4.12 14.52
N THR A 436 34.10 -3.49 13.35
CA THR A 436 33.98 -2.04 13.10
C THR A 436 32.54 -1.56 12.95
N ASP A 437 31.59 -2.48 12.76
CA ASP A 437 30.20 -2.14 12.47
C ASP A 437 29.47 -1.71 13.74
N GLU A 438 28.78 -0.58 13.65
CA GLU A 438 28.16 0.10 14.79
C GLU A 438 26.74 0.58 14.43
N ALA A 439 25.79 0.34 15.33
CA ALA A 439 24.47 0.95 15.30
C ALA A 439 24.33 1.98 16.41
N ARG A 440 23.70 3.13 16.13
CA ARG A 440 23.40 4.17 17.13
C ARG A 440 21.91 4.48 17.15
N VAL A 441 21.35 4.59 18.36
CA VAL A 441 19.99 5.07 18.61
C VAL A 441 20.08 6.42 19.33
N TYR A 442 19.55 7.46 18.69
CA TYR A 442 19.54 8.84 19.20
C TYR A 442 18.28 9.17 20.00
N ALA A 443 17.14 8.54 19.67
CA ALA A 443 15.92 8.73 20.44
C ALA A 443 14.97 7.53 20.31
N ILE A 444 14.23 7.25 21.38
CA ILE A 444 13.07 6.35 21.40
C ILE A 444 11.91 7.10 22.04
N ASN A 445 10.81 7.25 21.30
CA ASN A 445 9.58 7.87 21.76
C ASN A 445 8.41 6.88 21.66
N VAL A 446 7.63 6.74 22.74
CA VAL A 446 6.42 5.92 22.77
C VAL A 446 5.28 6.70 23.42
N THR A 447 4.19 6.92 22.69
CA THR A 447 3.01 7.64 23.20
C THR A 447 2.08 6.74 24.02
N ASN A 448 1.25 7.33 24.88
CA ASN A 448 0.09 6.69 25.51
C ASN A 448 0.43 5.42 26.31
N VAL A 449 1.55 5.42 27.04
CA VAL A 449 1.95 4.29 27.87
C VAL A 449 1.09 4.23 29.14
N GLY A 450 0.62 3.04 29.48
CA GLY A 450 -0.28 2.79 30.61
C GLY A 450 0.36 3.01 31.99
N HIS A 451 -0.50 2.98 33.01
CA HIS A 451 -0.14 3.11 34.43
C HIS A 451 -0.96 2.11 35.29
N ARG A 452 -1.22 0.92 34.73
CA ARG A 452 -2.12 -0.10 35.31
C ARG A 452 -1.40 -0.90 36.40
N GLY A 453 -1.61 -0.53 37.66
CA GLY A 453 -1.12 -1.28 38.82
C GLY A 453 0.39 -1.12 39.10
N GLY A 454 1.07 -0.22 38.39
CA GLY A 454 2.50 0.03 38.51
C GLY A 454 2.91 1.37 37.87
N GLN A 455 4.15 1.76 38.13
CA GLN A 455 4.77 2.98 37.61
C GLN A 455 5.25 2.74 36.18
N GLY A 456 4.32 2.89 35.23
CA GLY A 456 4.56 2.67 33.79
C GLY A 456 5.27 3.85 33.13
N GLY A 457 4.58 4.58 32.26
CA GLY A 457 5.13 5.77 31.60
C GLY A 457 5.15 7.01 32.49
N GLY A 458 6.07 7.94 32.19
CA GLY A 458 6.09 9.31 32.73
C GLY A 458 5.42 10.30 31.77
N ALA A 459 5.27 11.58 32.16
CA ALA A 459 4.69 12.60 31.30
C ALA A 459 5.61 13.81 31.12
N SER A 460 5.98 14.14 29.88
CA SER A 460 6.82 15.30 29.58
C SER A 460 6.07 16.64 29.65
N GLN A 461 4.75 16.61 29.50
CA GLN A 461 3.85 17.76 29.54
C GLN A 461 2.44 17.34 29.96
N CYS A 462 1.58 18.32 30.27
CA CYS A 462 0.15 18.10 30.46
C CYS A 462 -0.63 18.58 29.22
N LEU A 463 -1.62 17.81 28.78
CA LEU A 463 -2.56 18.19 27.73
C LEU A 463 -3.78 18.85 28.38
N THR A 464 -4.21 20.01 27.88
CA THR A 464 -5.53 20.57 28.23
C THR A 464 -6.64 19.63 27.76
N CYS A 465 -7.70 19.45 28.54
CA CYS A 465 -8.79 18.55 28.19
C CYS A 465 -10.18 19.06 28.62
N PRO A 466 -11.28 18.46 28.10
CA PRO A 466 -12.61 18.97 28.32
C PRO A 466 -13.29 18.35 29.54
N HIS A 467 -14.21 19.11 30.11
CA HIS A 467 -14.99 18.73 31.30
C HIS A 467 -16.43 18.35 30.93
N THR A 468 -17.05 17.50 31.76
CA THR A 468 -18.50 17.33 31.77
C THR A 468 -19.16 18.51 32.49
N ALA A 469 -20.41 18.83 32.13
CA ALA A 469 -21.19 19.83 32.83
C ALA A 469 -21.41 19.42 34.29
N GLY A 470 -20.64 20.03 35.21
CA GLY A 470 -20.65 19.74 36.65
C GLY A 470 -19.60 18.73 37.14
N GLY A 471 -18.57 18.38 36.36
CA GLY A 471 -17.55 17.41 36.76
C GLY A 471 -16.12 17.97 36.85
N GLU A 472 -15.42 17.68 37.96
CA GLU A 472 -13.98 17.94 38.12
C GLU A 472 -13.09 17.03 37.25
N THR A 473 -13.65 15.94 36.72
CA THR A 473 -12.90 14.91 35.98
C THR A 473 -12.89 15.15 34.47
N CYS A 474 -11.69 15.29 33.93
CA CYS A 474 -11.39 15.23 32.51
C CYS A 474 -12.06 14.04 31.80
N VAL A 475 -12.65 14.26 30.62
CA VAL A 475 -13.22 13.21 29.77
C VAL A 475 -12.70 13.29 28.32
N PRO A 476 -12.55 12.16 27.60
CA PRO A 476 -12.33 12.21 26.16
C PRO A 476 -13.58 12.77 25.47
N CYS A 477 -13.39 13.59 24.42
CA CYS A 477 -14.53 13.97 23.58
C CYS A 477 -15.16 12.73 22.91
N PRO A 478 -16.49 12.71 22.71
CA PRO A 478 -17.13 11.69 21.91
C PRO A 478 -16.55 11.66 20.49
N ALA A 479 -16.65 10.51 19.82
CA ALA A 479 -16.15 10.37 18.45
C ALA A 479 -16.76 11.47 17.55
N GLY A 480 -15.97 11.99 16.61
CA GLY A 480 -16.37 13.09 15.74
C GLY A 480 -16.41 14.49 16.36
N ASN A 481 -16.01 14.63 17.63
CA ASN A 481 -15.94 15.91 18.33
C ASN A 481 -14.49 16.26 18.70
N TYR A 482 -14.18 17.55 18.67
CA TYR A 482 -12.90 18.14 19.10
C TYR A 482 -13.13 19.04 20.33
N MET A 483 -12.09 19.34 21.10
CA MET A 483 -12.18 20.31 22.19
C MET A 483 -11.98 21.74 21.67
N HIS A 484 -12.96 22.61 21.88
CA HIS A 484 -12.86 24.02 21.51
C HIS A 484 -11.84 24.76 22.41
N GLN A 485 -10.90 25.48 21.78
CA GLN A 485 -9.69 26.03 22.41
C GLN A 485 -9.96 26.86 23.67
N VAL A 486 -10.97 27.74 23.63
CA VAL A 486 -11.27 28.70 24.71
C VAL A 486 -12.19 28.08 25.77
N THR A 487 -13.33 27.54 25.36
CA THR A 487 -14.40 27.10 26.29
C THR A 487 -14.17 25.73 26.92
N LYS A 488 -13.18 24.96 26.45
CA LYS A 488 -12.90 23.57 26.90
C LYS A 488 -14.11 22.63 26.80
N LEU A 489 -15.07 22.94 25.93
CA LEU A 489 -16.20 22.07 25.62
C LEU A 489 -15.91 21.25 24.36
N CYS A 490 -16.46 20.04 24.30
CA CYS A 490 -16.47 19.24 23.08
C CYS A 490 -17.48 19.82 22.08
N VAL A 491 -17.03 20.02 20.84
CA VAL A 491 -17.81 20.53 19.72
C VAL A 491 -17.69 19.55 18.56
N SER A 492 -18.79 19.27 17.87
CA SER A 492 -18.80 18.40 16.69
C SER A 492 -17.97 19.02 15.56
N CYS A 493 -17.20 18.21 14.83
CA CYS A 493 -16.64 18.65 13.57
C CYS A 493 -17.76 19.07 12.60
N PRO A 494 -17.55 20.09 11.74
CA PRO A 494 -18.50 20.47 10.71
C PRO A 494 -18.89 19.32 9.77
N VAL A 495 -20.06 19.42 9.14
CA VAL A 495 -20.48 18.47 8.10
C VAL A 495 -19.43 18.36 6.99
N ASN A 496 -19.25 17.15 6.47
CA ASN A 496 -18.22 16.77 5.50
C ASN A 496 -16.77 16.96 6.01
N THR A 497 -16.55 16.98 7.32
CA THR A 497 -15.23 16.90 7.94
C THR A 497 -15.19 15.81 9.01
N ILE A 498 -14.02 15.23 9.29
CA ILE A 498 -13.80 14.22 10.33
C ILE A 498 -12.66 14.62 11.27
N VAL A 499 -12.68 14.11 12.51
CA VAL A 499 -11.59 14.34 13.47
C VAL A 499 -10.33 13.61 13.00
N ASN A 500 -9.27 14.37 12.71
CA ASN A 500 -7.95 13.83 12.39
C ASN A 500 -7.43 13.01 13.57
N ALA A 501 -7.27 11.71 13.39
CA ALA A 501 -6.91 10.78 14.45
C ALA A 501 -5.56 11.07 15.11
N SER A 502 -4.63 11.65 14.34
CA SER A 502 -3.25 11.99 14.74
C SER A 502 -3.08 13.43 15.23
N SER A 503 -4.17 14.22 15.26
CA SER A 503 -4.15 15.58 15.82
C SER A 503 -4.19 15.58 17.35
N SER A 504 -3.92 16.75 17.95
CA SER A 504 -4.16 17.00 19.38
C SER A 504 -5.65 16.95 19.77
N ARG A 505 -6.57 16.94 18.79
CA ARG A 505 -8.03 17.06 18.96
C ARG A 505 -8.47 18.34 19.67
N VAL A 506 -7.63 19.38 19.61
CA VAL A 506 -7.90 20.73 20.06
C VAL A 506 -8.17 21.62 18.85
N GLY A 507 -9.17 22.49 18.96
CA GLY A 507 -9.53 23.48 17.93
C GLY A 507 -10.05 22.90 16.62
N MET A 508 -10.54 23.80 15.77
CA MET A 508 -11.18 23.48 14.49
C MET A 508 -10.18 22.89 13.48
N GLU A 509 -8.90 23.20 13.63
CA GLU A 509 -7.74 22.61 12.94
C GLU A 509 -7.63 21.08 13.09
N SER A 510 -8.31 20.50 14.08
CA SER A 510 -8.40 19.04 14.25
C SER A 510 -9.44 18.37 13.32
N CYS A 511 -10.27 19.14 12.61
CA CYS A 511 -11.24 18.62 11.65
C CYS A 511 -10.70 18.71 10.22
N ILE A 512 -10.48 17.57 9.57
CA ILE A 512 -10.03 17.49 8.17
C ILE A 512 -11.23 17.25 7.24
N PRO A 513 -11.30 17.88 6.05
CA PRO A 513 -12.39 17.64 5.10
C PRO A 513 -12.34 16.20 4.55
N CYS A 514 -13.51 15.65 4.25
CA CYS A 514 -13.61 14.43 3.46
C CYS A 514 -13.13 14.65 2.02
N GLY A 515 -12.55 13.61 1.42
CA GLY A 515 -12.19 13.63 0.00
C GLY A 515 -13.42 13.77 -0.92
N GLN A 516 -13.17 14.11 -2.18
CA GLN A 516 -14.22 14.34 -3.17
C GLN A 516 -15.19 13.14 -3.25
N GLY A 517 -16.48 13.42 -3.42
CA GLY A 517 -17.53 12.39 -3.51
C GLY A 517 -17.87 11.65 -2.22
N LEU A 518 -17.20 11.97 -1.11
CA LEU A 518 -17.50 11.45 0.23
C LEU A 518 -18.14 12.51 1.12
N THR A 519 -18.88 12.06 2.13
CA THR A 519 -19.59 12.90 3.10
C THR A 519 -19.38 12.37 4.52
N SER A 520 -19.57 13.24 5.52
CA SER A 520 -19.64 12.83 6.92
C SER A 520 -20.63 13.69 7.69
N ASN A 521 -21.54 13.03 8.41
CA ASN A 521 -22.53 13.67 9.29
C ASN A 521 -22.23 13.41 10.78
N ASP A 522 -21.31 12.49 11.08
CA ASP A 522 -20.95 12.09 12.43
C ASP A 522 -19.57 12.60 12.88
N GLY A 523 -18.73 13.07 11.94
CA GLY A 523 -17.34 13.48 12.19
C GLY A 523 -16.37 12.31 12.41
N VAL A 524 -16.84 11.07 12.27
CA VAL A 524 -16.09 9.84 12.59
C VAL A 524 -15.53 9.19 11.34
N SER A 525 -16.32 9.15 10.26
CA SER A 525 -15.92 8.51 9.01
C SER A 525 -16.45 9.25 7.78
N CYS A 526 -15.63 9.28 6.72
CA CYS A 526 -16.04 9.73 5.40
C CYS A 526 -16.61 8.53 4.63
N THR A 527 -17.86 8.63 4.18
CA THR A 527 -18.56 7.56 3.47
C THR A 527 -19.44 8.12 2.35
N SER A 528 -19.95 7.25 1.49
CA SER A 528 -20.93 7.61 0.47
C SER A 528 -22.03 6.54 0.43
N GLN A 529 -23.25 6.95 0.10
CA GLN A 529 -24.40 6.06 -0.12
C GLN A 529 -24.59 5.72 -1.60
N GLY A 530 -23.55 5.94 -2.43
CA GLY A 530 -23.51 5.60 -3.85
C GLY A 530 -24.01 6.70 -4.79
N LYS A 531 -24.97 7.53 -4.36
CA LYS A 531 -25.36 8.76 -5.11
C LYS A 531 -24.33 9.86 -4.88
N ILE A 532 -23.69 10.33 -5.96
CA ILE A 532 -22.54 11.25 -5.89
C ILE A 532 -22.66 12.29 -7.00
N GLN A 533 -22.37 13.55 -6.69
CA GLN A 533 -22.13 14.59 -7.70
C GLN A 533 -20.62 14.82 -7.85
N LEU A 534 -20.10 14.64 -9.06
CA LEU A 534 -18.71 14.93 -9.42
C LEU A 534 -18.66 16.08 -10.42
N LYS A 535 -17.52 16.76 -10.49
CA LYS A 535 -17.27 17.78 -11.52
C LYS A 535 -16.49 17.19 -12.67
N GLY A 536 -16.93 17.45 -13.91
CA GLY A 536 -16.18 17.12 -15.12
C GLY A 536 -15.04 18.09 -15.38
N MET A 537 -14.21 17.78 -16.40
CA MET A 537 -13.13 18.66 -16.88
C MET A 537 -13.65 20.04 -17.36
N SER A 538 -14.90 20.09 -17.81
CA SER A 538 -15.65 21.30 -18.18
C SER A 538 -16.15 22.13 -17.00
N ASN A 539 -15.92 21.69 -15.75
CA ASN A 539 -16.50 22.24 -14.51
C ASN A 539 -18.03 22.06 -14.38
N GLU A 540 -18.66 21.35 -15.32
CA GLU A 540 -20.05 20.88 -15.25
C GLU A 540 -20.21 19.82 -14.15
N SER A 541 -21.38 19.77 -13.51
CA SER A 541 -21.70 18.80 -12.45
C SER A 541 -22.45 17.60 -13.01
N PHE A 542 -21.91 16.40 -12.79
CA PHE A 542 -22.49 15.13 -13.21
C PHE A 542 -22.94 14.32 -12.00
N THR A 543 -24.21 13.92 -11.98
CA THR A 543 -24.78 13.03 -10.95
C THR A 543 -24.58 11.57 -11.34
N TYR A 544 -24.00 10.75 -10.46
CA TYR A 544 -23.79 9.30 -10.62
C TYR A 544 -24.57 8.53 -9.54
N ASP A 545 -25.00 7.30 -9.86
CA ASP A 545 -25.80 6.47 -8.93
C ASP A 545 -25.22 5.06 -8.74
N PHE A 546 -24.22 4.96 -7.87
CA PHE A 546 -23.65 3.71 -7.41
C PHE A 546 -24.42 3.10 -6.22
N SER A 547 -25.66 3.51 -5.92
CA SER A 547 -26.48 2.89 -4.86
C SER A 547 -26.56 1.35 -4.95
N PRO A 548 -26.64 0.73 -6.15
CA PRO A 548 -26.65 -0.73 -6.29
C PRO A 548 -25.38 -1.43 -5.79
N PHE A 549 -24.30 -0.70 -5.52
CA PHE A 549 -22.99 -1.24 -5.13
C PHE A 549 -22.74 -1.19 -3.62
N VAL A 550 -23.57 -0.46 -2.87
CA VAL A 550 -23.51 -0.42 -1.39
C VAL A 550 -23.80 -1.81 -0.83
N GLY A 551 -22.98 -2.28 0.11
CA GLY A 551 -23.13 -3.60 0.72
C GLY A 551 -22.73 -4.78 -0.18
N ARG A 552 -22.10 -4.56 -1.33
CA ARG A 552 -21.65 -5.62 -2.25
C ARG A 552 -20.13 -5.73 -2.32
N SER A 553 -19.64 -6.93 -2.61
CA SER A 553 -18.22 -7.22 -2.83
C SER A 553 -18.04 -8.09 -4.07
N TRP A 554 -16.98 -7.85 -4.82
CA TRP A 554 -16.60 -8.58 -6.03
C TRP A 554 -15.30 -9.35 -5.81
N ASN A 555 -15.17 -10.45 -6.53
CA ASN A 555 -13.98 -11.30 -6.54
C ASN A 555 -13.32 -11.24 -7.91
N ILE A 556 -12.00 -11.08 -7.94
CA ILE A 556 -11.22 -10.93 -9.18
C ILE A 556 -10.02 -11.88 -9.11
N SER A 557 -9.87 -12.75 -10.10
CA SER A 557 -8.65 -13.55 -10.29
C SER A 557 -7.71 -12.84 -11.26
N GLY A 558 -6.47 -12.62 -10.84
CA GLY A 558 -5.35 -12.32 -11.75
C GLY A 558 -4.99 -13.54 -12.62
N VAL A 559 -4.04 -13.34 -13.52
CA VAL A 559 -3.62 -14.39 -14.47
C VAL A 559 -3.02 -15.59 -13.72
N ARG A 560 -3.25 -16.80 -14.22
CA ARG A 560 -2.58 -18.00 -13.71
C ARG A 560 -1.12 -18.02 -14.16
N VAL A 561 -0.24 -17.62 -13.26
CA VAL A 561 1.21 -17.70 -13.43
C VAL A 561 1.67 -19.12 -13.09
N PHE A 562 2.66 -19.63 -13.84
CA PHE A 562 3.36 -20.86 -13.49
C PHE A 562 4.68 -20.49 -12.82
N SER A 563 4.93 -21.08 -11.65
CA SER A 563 6.26 -21.10 -11.07
C SER A 563 7.25 -21.79 -12.03
N ARG A 564 8.54 -21.50 -11.93
CA ARG A 564 9.60 -22.03 -12.83
C ARG A 564 9.74 -23.56 -12.83
N GLU A 565 8.95 -24.25 -12.02
CA GLU A 565 8.99 -25.70 -11.78
C GLU A 565 7.64 -26.38 -12.08
N GLY A 566 6.65 -25.62 -12.58
CA GLY A 566 5.38 -26.14 -13.11
C GLY A 566 4.17 -26.02 -12.16
N SER A 567 4.36 -25.68 -10.89
CA SER A 567 3.23 -25.38 -9.99
C SER A 567 2.57 -24.07 -10.41
N ALA A 568 1.26 -24.09 -10.65
CA ALA A 568 0.46 -22.91 -10.93
C ALA A 568 0.16 -22.13 -9.65
N TYR A 569 0.01 -20.81 -9.76
CA TYR A 569 -0.61 -19.95 -8.75
C TYR A 569 -1.32 -18.77 -9.42
N PHE A 570 -2.14 -18.03 -8.66
CA PHE A 570 -2.70 -16.75 -9.10
C PHE A 570 -3.05 -15.89 -7.89
N HIS A 571 -3.15 -14.58 -8.08
CA HIS A 571 -3.65 -13.68 -7.05
C HIS A 571 -5.17 -13.51 -7.14
N PHE A 572 -5.84 -13.51 -5.99
CA PHE A 572 -7.29 -13.45 -5.86
C PHE A 572 -7.64 -12.25 -4.98
N PHE A 573 -8.27 -11.25 -5.57
CA PHE A 573 -8.69 -10.03 -4.90
C PHE A 573 -10.16 -10.13 -4.50
N THR A 574 -10.49 -9.64 -3.32
CA THR A 574 -11.88 -9.34 -2.94
C THR A 574 -11.96 -7.84 -2.64
N ILE A 575 -12.93 -7.15 -3.22
CA ILE A 575 -13.04 -5.68 -3.17
C ILE A 575 -14.50 -5.29 -2.94
N SER A 576 -14.72 -4.29 -2.08
CA SER A 576 -15.99 -3.59 -1.90
C SER A 576 -15.75 -2.08 -2.00
N LEU A 577 -16.62 -1.36 -2.70
CA LEU A 577 -16.49 0.09 -2.88
C LEU A 577 -17.00 0.88 -1.67
N PHE A 578 -17.96 0.33 -0.93
CA PHE A 578 -18.62 1.00 0.20
C PHE A 578 -18.86 -0.02 1.32
N PRO A 579 -18.89 0.38 2.61
CA PRO A 579 -19.10 -0.53 3.73
C PRO A 579 -20.30 -1.50 3.58
N PRO A 580 -20.26 -2.69 4.21
CA PRO A 580 -19.37 -3.09 5.31
C PRO A 580 -18.01 -3.63 4.84
N ASN A 581 -17.09 -3.79 5.79
CA ASN A 581 -15.81 -4.41 5.54
C ASN A 581 -15.96 -5.90 5.17
N ILE A 582 -15.12 -6.35 4.24
CA ILE A 582 -14.90 -7.76 3.92
C ILE A 582 -13.87 -8.36 4.87
N LYS A 583 -14.00 -9.67 5.15
CA LYS A 583 -13.00 -10.45 5.89
C LYS A 583 -12.35 -11.47 4.97
N CYS A 584 -11.04 -11.42 4.83
CA CYS A 584 -10.27 -12.33 4.00
C CYS A 584 -9.38 -13.19 4.89
N GLN A 585 -9.50 -14.51 4.80
CA GLN A 585 -8.90 -15.47 5.74
C GLN A 585 -8.33 -16.67 5.00
N GLU A 586 -7.22 -17.21 5.51
CA GLU A 586 -6.56 -18.38 4.92
C GLU A 586 -7.43 -19.64 4.92
N GLN A 587 -7.40 -20.38 3.82
CA GLN A 587 -8.22 -21.56 3.55
C GLN A 587 -7.38 -22.61 2.82
N PHE A 588 -6.68 -23.45 3.59
CA PHE A 588 -5.96 -24.63 3.10
C PHE A 588 -6.35 -25.87 3.93
N ASP A 589 -6.19 -27.05 3.32
CA ASP A 589 -6.24 -28.35 3.99
C ASP A 589 -4.84 -28.72 4.50
N ASN A 590 -4.73 -29.30 5.71
CA ASN A 590 -3.46 -29.40 6.44
C ASN A 590 -2.39 -30.34 5.83
N PHE A 591 -2.68 -31.15 4.81
CA PHE A 591 -1.82 -32.30 4.44
C PHE A 591 -0.84 -32.09 3.28
N ASP A 592 -0.91 -30.95 2.58
CA ASP A 592 -0.23 -30.72 1.30
C ASP A 592 0.90 -29.67 1.33
N MET A 593 1.05 -28.89 2.41
CA MET A 593 2.12 -27.87 2.52
C MET A 593 2.90 -28.00 3.83
N ILE A 594 4.23 -28.19 3.71
CA ILE A 594 5.14 -28.21 4.85
C ILE A 594 5.30 -26.78 5.38
N GLY A 595 4.97 -26.57 6.66
CA GLY A 595 5.25 -25.33 7.39
C GLY A 595 4.04 -24.66 8.02
N ILE A 596 2.90 -24.60 7.31
CA ILE A 596 1.70 -23.82 7.72
C ILE A 596 0.76 -24.58 8.67
N MET A 597 1.15 -25.77 9.13
CA MET A 597 0.28 -26.69 9.88
C MET A 597 0.03 -26.31 11.35
N ASP A 598 0.82 -25.39 11.91
CA ASP A 598 0.90 -25.12 13.37
C ASP A 598 0.64 -23.63 13.72
N GLN A 599 -0.07 -22.91 12.84
CA GLN A 599 -0.37 -21.49 13.00
C GLN A 599 -1.88 -21.21 12.91
N GLU A 600 -2.36 -20.21 13.66
CA GLU A 600 -3.73 -19.69 13.48
C GLU A 600 -3.88 -19.06 12.09
N LYS A 601 -4.90 -19.49 11.34
CA LYS A 601 -5.24 -19.02 9.99
C LYS A 601 -5.42 -17.51 9.97
N GLU A 602 -4.49 -16.80 9.32
CA GLU A 602 -4.46 -15.34 9.30
C GLU A 602 -5.73 -14.77 8.68
N ASN A 603 -6.14 -13.59 9.15
CA ASN A 603 -7.21 -12.85 8.52
C ASN A 603 -7.00 -11.35 8.56
N VAL A 604 -7.35 -10.69 7.46
CA VAL A 604 -7.39 -9.24 7.30
C VAL A 604 -8.82 -8.78 7.05
N GLU A 605 -9.09 -7.51 7.36
CA GLU A 605 -10.43 -6.93 7.31
C GLU A 605 -10.37 -5.44 6.97
N GLY A 606 -11.10 -5.04 5.93
CA GLY A 606 -11.15 -3.68 5.37
C GLY A 606 -12.09 -3.64 4.17
N LEU A 607 -11.92 -2.68 3.25
CA LEU A 607 -12.72 -2.63 2.02
C LEU A 607 -12.13 -3.46 0.87
N ALA A 608 -10.81 -3.69 0.86
CA ALA A 608 -10.17 -4.51 -0.18
C ALA A 608 -9.03 -5.38 0.39
N CYS A 609 -8.86 -6.57 -0.18
CA CYS A 609 -7.82 -7.52 0.17
C CYS A 609 -7.34 -8.31 -1.05
N ARG A 610 -6.22 -9.01 -0.88
CA ARG A 610 -5.65 -9.93 -1.87
C ARG A 610 -5.14 -11.19 -1.17
N MET A 611 -5.45 -12.36 -1.70
CA MET A 611 -4.92 -13.66 -1.28
C MET A 611 -4.13 -14.30 -2.43
N THR A 612 -3.22 -15.23 -2.12
CA THR A 612 -2.57 -16.08 -3.13
C THR A 612 -3.29 -17.41 -3.18
N ALA A 613 -3.73 -17.82 -4.36
CA ALA A 613 -4.47 -19.05 -4.61
C ALA A 613 -3.58 -20.10 -5.28
N LEU A 614 -3.39 -21.22 -4.58
CA LEU A 614 -2.59 -22.38 -5.01
C LEU A 614 -3.53 -23.51 -5.44
N PRO A 615 -3.63 -23.86 -6.74
CA PRO A 615 -4.52 -24.91 -7.23
C PRO A 615 -3.93 -26.30 -6.92
N THR A 616 -4.65 -27.10 -6.15
CA THR A 616 -4.29 -28.51 -5.88
C THR A 616 -4.88 -29.44 -6.95
N PRO A 617 -4.08 -30.37 -7.52
CA PRO A 617 -4.57 -31.37 -8.46
C PRO A 617 -5.18 -32.56 -7.70
N THR A 618 -6.52 -32.60 -7.58
CA THR A 618 -7.24 -33.80 -7.12
C THR A 618 -8.08 -34.39 -8.26
N SER A 619 -8.28 -35.72 -8.25
CA SER A 619 -8.73 -36.48 -9.42
C SER A 619 -10.16 -36.22 -9.91
N ASN A 620 -10.97 -35.43 -9.19
CA ASN A 620 -12.33 -35.06 -9.61
C ASN A 620 -12.64 -33.55 -9.50
N HIS A 621 -11.97 -32.78 -8.63
CA HIS A 621 -12.12 -31.32 -8.55
C HIS A 621 -10.81 -30.65 -8.11
N SER A 622 -10.42 -29.55 -8.75
CA SER A 622 -9.32 -28.71 -8.26
C SER A 622 -9.78 -27.86 -7.08
N LYS A 623 -9.29 -28.14 -5.86
CA LYS A 623 -9.43 -27.21 -4.73
C LYS A 623 -8.34 -26.15 -4.84
N ASN A 624 -8.68 -24.89 -4.57
CA ASN A 624 -7.67 -23.85 -4.36
C ASN A 624 -7.39 -23.73 -2.86
N ALA A 625 -6.11 -23.76 -2.48
CA ALA A 625 -5.66 -23.33 -1.16
C ALA A 625 -5.40 -21.81 -1.20
N TYR A 626 -6.04 -21.04 -0.31
CA TYR A 626 -5.83 -19.60 -0.18
C TYR A 626 -4.91 -19.31 1.01
N VAL A 627 -3.81 -18.61 0.76
CA VAL A 627 -2.77 -18.26 1.75
C VAL A 627 -2.36 -16.79 1.59
N THR A 628 -1.59 -16.24 2.54
CA THR A 628 -0.99 -14.89 2.46
C THR A 628 -2.02 -13.76 2.26
N PRO A 629 -2.95 -13.54 3.21
CA PRO A 629 -3.97 -12.51 3.09
C PRO A 629 -3.36 -11.12 3.31
N LEU A 630 -3.30 -10.33 2.25
CA LEU A 630 -2.80 -8.96 2.24
C LEU A 630 -3.97 -7.96 2.27
N LEU A 631 -3.90 -6.98 3.17
CA LEU A 631 -4.86 -5.88 3.24
C LEU A 631 -4.49 -4.83 2.17
N MET A 632 -5.47 -4.42 1.34
CA MET A 632 -5.25 -3.53 0.20
C MET A 632 -5.97 -2.17 0.33
N ALA A 633 -7.01 -2.09 1.16
CA ALA A 633 -7.65 -0.84 1.57
C ALA A 633 -8.38 -1.02 2.91
N THR A 634 -8.33 -0.01 3.78
CA THR A 634 -9.13 0.04 5.02
C THR A 634 -10.40 0.87 4.83
N ARG A 635 -10.35 1.93 4.01
CA ARG A 635 -11.45 2.85 3.71
C ARG A 635 -11.29 3.47 2.31
N LEU A 636 -12.38 4.06 1.82
CA LEU A 636 -12.35 4.88 0.62
C LEU A 636 -11.88 6.30 1.00
N ASP A 637 -10.99 6.89 0.21
CA ASP A 637 -10.32 8.16 0.52
C ASP A 637 -10.82 9.31 -0.38
N SER A 638 -11.05 9.05 -1.68
CA SER A 638 -11.82 9.94 -2.55
C SER A 638 -12.48 9.22 -3.74
N ILE A 639 -13.45 9.88 -4.36
CA ILE A 639 -14.11 9.50 -5.60
C ILE A 639 -14.09 10.72 -6.52
N SER A 640 -13.48 10.60 -7.69
CA SER A 640 -13.28 11.75 -8.59
C SER A 640 -13.26 11.35 -10.07
N THR A 641 -13.30 12.35 -10.94
CA THR A 641 -12.98 12.25 -12.38
C THR A 641 -11.47 12.36 -12.65
N SER A 642 -10.63 12.42 -11.59
CA SER A 642 -9.19 12.62 -11.69
C SER A 642 -8.42 11.30 -11.62
N ARG A 643 -7.64 11.05 -12.69
CA ARG A 643 -6.61 10.00 -12.74
C ARG A 643 -5.34 10.29 -11.92
N LYS A 644 -5.36 11.37 -11.12
CA LYS A 644 -4.28 11.78 -10.19
C LYS A 644 -4.85 11.96 -8.79
N HIS A 645 -4.16 11.40 -7.78
CA HIS A 645 -4.49 11.57 -6.36
C HIS A 645 -3.21 11.58 -5.53
N GLY A 646 -3.00 12.64 -4.73
CA GLY A 646 -1.74 12.86 -4.02
C GLY A 646 -0.54 12.85 -4.98
N ASN A 647 0.42 11.94 -4.73
CA ASN A 647 1.60 11.74 -5.57
C ASN A 647 1.39 10.69 -6.69
N SER A 648 0.24 10.02 -6.73
CA SER A 648 -0.06 8.91 -7.65
C SER A 648 -0.75 9.40 -8.92
N SER A 649 -0.40 8.83 -10.08
CA SER A 649 -0.94 9.21 -11.40
C SER A 649 -1.01 8.00 -12.32
N LEU A 650 -2.17 7.76 -12.95
CA LEU A 650 -2.35 6.66 -13.91
C LEU A 650 -2.00 7.09 -15.35
N THR A 651 -1.29 6.23 -16.08
CA THR A 651 -0.90 6.43 -17.48
C THR A 651 -1.98 5.92 -18.45
N ASP A 652 -1.97 6.40 -19.69
CA ASP A 652 -2.93 5.95 -20.72
C ASP A 652 -2.80 4.45 -21.04
N GLU A 653 -1.61 3.87 -20.87
CA GLU A 653 -1.30 2.43 -21.03
C GLU A 653 -1.90 1.54 -19.92
N VAL A 654 -1.88 2.00 -18.67
CA VAL A 654 -2.49 1.29 -17.53
C VAL A 654 -4.02 1.44 -17.54
N LEU A 655 -4.52 2.51 -18.18
CA LEU A 655 -5.95 2.77 -18.37
C LEU A 655 -6.52 2.14 -19.65
N GLU A 656 -5.68 1.59 -20.54
CA GLU A 656 -6.10 1.02 -21.82
C GLU A 656 -6.86 2.05 -22.69
N TYR A 657 -6.30 3.25 -22.82
CA TYR A 657 -6.84 4.30 -23.69
C TYR A 657 -6.19 4.30 -25.07
N ASP A 658 -7.01 4.27 -26.12
CA ASP A 658 -6.54 4.41 -27.51
C ASP A 658 -5.90 5.79 -27.73
N SER A 659 -4.63 5.79 -28.14
CA SER A 659 -3.77 6.99 -28.18
C SER A 659 -4.12 8.05 -29.25
N HIS A 660 -5.19 7.84 -30.03
CA HIS A 660 -5.42 8.57 -31.29
C HIS A 660 -6.34 9.79 -31.21
N ASP A 661 -7.16 9.95 -30.16
CA ASP A 661 -7.94 11.18 -29.94
C ASP A 661 -8.21 11.42 -28.44
N ASN A 662 -8.22 12.68 -28.02
CA ASN A 662 -8.63 13.05 -26.66
C ASN A 662 -10.16 13.14 -26.51
N THR A 663 -10.90 13.26 -27.60
CA THR A 663 -12.38 13.35 -27.63
C THR A 663 -13.09 12.01 -27.55
N SER A 664 -12.37 10.89 -27.74
CA SER A 664 -12.91 9.52 -27.69
C SER A 664 -12.66 8.80 -26.35
N ARG A 665 -11.92 9.41 -25.41
CA ARG A 665 -11.59 8.83 -24.10
C ARG A 665 -12.88 8.47 -23.32
N PRO A 666 -12.96 7.30 -22.66
CA PRO A 666 -14.14 6.92 -21.90
C PRO A 666 -14.29 7.79 -20.63
N LEU A 667 -15.54 7.95 -20.18
CA LEU A 667 -15.84 8.59 -18.90
C LEU A 667 -15.55 7.60 -17.77
N ASP A 668 -14.34 7.68 -17.22
CA ASP A 668 -13.91 6.89 -16.08
C ASP A 668 -14.06 7.68 -14.75
N VAL A 669 -14.55 6.99 -13.72
CA VAL A 669 -14.66 7.48 -12.32
C VAL A 669 -13.67 6.73 -11.44
N PHE A 670 -12.78 7.46 -10.77
CA PHE A 670 -11.66 6.92 -10.00
C PHE A 670 -12.02 6.87 -8.51
N PHE A 671 -12.13 5.66 -7.98
CA PHE A 671 -12.31 5.35 -6.55
C PHE A 671 -10.93 5.12 -5.93
N TRP A 672 -10.39 6.14 -5.27
CA TRP A 672 -9.08 6.10 -4.62
C TRP A 672 -9.22 5.68 -3.15
N PHE A 673 -8.54 4.62 -2.76
CA PHE A 673 -8.54 4.11 -1.40
C PHE A 673 -7.34 4.62 -0.59
N ASP A 674 -7.40 4.43 0.74
CA ASP A 674 -6.31 4.81 1.63
C ASP A 674 -5.06 3.95 1.41
N PRO A 675 -3.84 4.54 1.43
CA PRO A 675 -2.62 3.77 1.33
C PRO A 675 -2.40 2.95 2.62
N VAL A 676 -2.30 1.62 2.46
CA VAL A 676 -2.02 0.69 3.56
C VAL A 676 -0.51 0.62 3.78
N PRO A 677 0.04 1.03 4.94
CA PRO A 677 1.48 1.00 5.18
C PRO A 677 2.05 -0.41 5.07
N THR A 678 3.19 -0.55 4.38
CA THR A 678 3.89 -1.83 4.22
C THR A 678 5.33 -1.76 4.73
N ILE A 679 5.90 -2.93 5.03
CA ILE A 679 7.24 -3.09 5.60
C ILE A 679 8.33 -3.04 4.49
N SER A 680 7.97 -2.68 3.26
CA SER A 680 8.85 -2.71 2.10
C SER A 680 9.50 -1.35 1.84
N GLN A 681 10.84 -1.32 1.77
CA GLN A 681 11.58 -0.13 1.33
C GLN A 681 11.24 0.28 -0.12
N ALA A 682 10.69 -0.63 -0.94
CA ALA A 682 10.23 -0.33 -2.29
C ALA A 682 8.95 0.52 -2.33
N CYS A 683 8.07 0.41 -1.33
CA CYS A 683 6.80 1.13 -1.24
C CYS A 683 6.78 2.02 0.02
N PRO A 684 7.60 3.09 0.10
CA PRO A 684 7.76 3.90 1.30
C PRO A 684 6.48 4.64 1.74
N ASN A 685 5.51 4.78 0.84
CA ASN A 685 4.19 5.36 1.11
C ASN A 685 3.12 4.30 1.42
N GLY A 686 3.48 3.01 1.51
CA GLY A 686 2.55 1.88 1.56
C GLY A 686 2.03 1.46 0.18
N ASN A 687 1.10 0.52 0.18
CA ASN A 687 0.42 0.04 -1.02
C ASN A 687 -0.91 0.79 -1.18
N GLN A 688 -1.22 1.26 -2.39
CA GLN A 688 -2.45 2.01 -2.67
C GLN A 688 -3.31 1.28 -3.71
N LEU A 689 -4.62 1.24 -3.50
CA LEU A 689 -5.59 0.70 -4.46
C LEU A 689 -6.39 1.84 -5.13
N VAL A 690 -6.63 1.69 -6.43
CA VAL A 690 -7.61 2.49 -7.19
C VAL A 690 -8.49 1.58 -8.04
N VAL A 691 -9.81 1.78 -7.96
CA VAL A 691 -10.79 1.15 -8.86
C VAL A 691 -11.26 2.19 -9.87
N VAL A 692 -11.15 1.87 -11.15
CA VAL A 692 -11.51 2.71 -12.30
C VAL A 692 -12.86 2.26 -12.83
N GLY A 693 -13.92 2.94 -12.41
CA GLY A 693 -15.28 2.72 -12.91
C GLY A 693 -15.44 3.28 -14.32
N ARG A 694 -15.46 2.41 -15.33
CA ARG A 694 -15.58 2.76 -16.75
C ARG A 694 -17.04 2.77 -17.19
N CYS A 695 -17.54 3.94 -17.61
CA CYS A 695 -18.86 4.10 -18.18
C CYS A 695 -19.05 3.25 -19.45
N LEU A 696 -19.89 2.21 -19.35
CA LEU A 696 -20.39 1.45 -20.49
C LEU A 696 -21.93 1.34 -20.40
N PRO A 697 -22.70 2.25 -21.02
CA PRO A 697 -24.15 2.39 -20.77
C PRO A 697 -24.99 1.21 -21.28
N THR A 698 -24.40 0.32 -22.07
CA THR A 698 -25.03 -0.91 -22.59
C THR A 698 -24.67 -2.17 -21.79
N LYS A 699 -23.75 -2.09 -20.82
CA LYS A 699 -23.26 -3.22 -20.03
C LYS A 699 -24.33 -3.64 -19.02
N LYS A 700 -24.93 -4.82 -19.20
CA LYS A 700 -26.03 -5.34 -18.35
C LYS A 700 -25.59 -5.91 -17.00
N GLN A 701 -24.31 -6.24 -16.86
CA GLN A 701 -23.71 -6.79 -15.65
C GLN A 701 -22.33 -6.16 -15.49
N ILE A 702 -22.05 -5.71 -14.27
CA ILE A 702 -20.74 -5.24 -13.84
C ILE A 702 -19.67 -6.32 -14.05
N GLU A 703 -18.56 -5.93 -14.65
CA GLU A 703 -17.37 -6.76 -14.81
C GLU A 703 -16.17 -6.05 -14.16
N MET A 704 -15.47 -6.73 -13.25
CA MET A 704 -14.22 -6.23 -12.66
C MET A 704 -13.05 -7.08 -13.13
N ARG A 705 -12.02 -6.43 -13.68
CA ARG A 705 -10.82 -7.07 -14.23
C ARG A 705 -9.57 -6.26 -13.90
N LEU A 706 -8.41 -6.88 -14.07
CA LEU A 706 -7.11 -6.21 -13.96
C LEU A 706 -6.71 -5.66 -15.34
N PRO A 707 -5.87 -4.61 -15.44
CA PRO A 707 -5.36 -4.11 -16.72
C PRO A 707 -4.53 -5.18 -17.44
N HIS A 708 -4.63 -5.26 -18.76
CA HIS A 708 -3.83 -6.23 -19.55
C HIS A 708 -2.32 -5.96 -19.47
N SER A 709 -1.93 -4.69 -19.27
CA SER A 709 -0.55 -4.25 -19.03
C SER A 709 -0.02 -4.64 -17.64
N CYS A 710 -0.90 -4.81 -16.64
CA CYS A 710 -0.56 -5.18 -15.26
C CYS A 710 -1.37 -6.42 -14.82
N PRO A 711 -1.02 -7.65 -15.27
CA PRO A 711 -1.84 -8.85 -15.10
C PRO A 711 -2.01 -9.37 -13.66
N ASP A 712 -1.17 -8.90 -12.72
CA ASP A 712 -1.31 -9.09 -11.27
C ASP A 712 -1.95 -7.88 -10.55
N GLY A 713 -2.51 -6.93 -11.32
CA GLY A 713 -3.17 -5.73 -10.82
C GLY A 713 -2.22 -4.57 -10.49
N THR A 714 -0.90 -4.78 -10.57
CA THR A 714 0.12 -3.75 -10.34
C THR A 714 1.28 -3.94 -11.33
N CYS A 715 1.97 -2.86 -11.67
CA CYS A 715 3.18 -2.87 -12.50
C CYS A 715 4.44 -2.41 -11.74
N ASP A 716 4.30 -1.74 -10.59
CA ASP A 716 5.40 -1.27 -9.73
C ASP A 716 5.50 -2.02 -8.39
N GLY A 717 4.46 -2.80 -8.03
CA GLY A 717 4.34 -3.51 -6.75
C GLY A 717 3.67 -2.70 -5.63
N CYS A 718 3.39 -1.41 -5.86
CA CYS A 718 2.89 -0.47 -4.85
C CYS A 718 1.50 0.09 -5.19
N LEU A 719 1.26 0.45 -6.46
CA LEU A 719 -0.03 0.94 -6.96
C LEU A 719 -0.80 -0.21 -7.62
N PHE A 720 -1.95 -0.53 -7.04
CA PHE A 720 -2.87 -1.56 -7.52
C PHE A 720 -4.06 -0.90 -8.25
N VAL A 721 -4.36 -1.40 -9.44
CA VAL A 721 -5.36 -0.86 -10.37
C VAL A 721 -6.34 -1.95 -10.77
N VAL A 722 -7.63 -1.63 -10.72
CA VAL A 722 -8.73 -2.51 -11.14
C VAL A 722 -9.66 -1.73 -12.05
N ILE A 723 -10.03 -2.30 -13.20
CA ILE A 723 -10.99 -1.70 -14.13
C ILE A 723 -12.36 -2.35 -13.86
N MET A 724 -13.36 -1.51 -13.59
CA MET A 724 -14.75 -1.87 -13.33
C MET A 724 -15.63 -1.36 -14.47
N GLU A 725 -15.99 -2.25 -15.40
CA GLU A 725 -16.84 -1.95 -16.55
C GLU A 725 -18.32 -2.09 -16.20
N THR A 726 -19.07 -0.98 -16.18
CA THR A 726 -20.48 -1.00 -15.75
C THR A 726 -21.28 0.23 -16.23
N ALA A 727 -22.61 0.15 -16.23
CA ALA A 727 -23.48 1.24 -16.66
C ALA A 727 -23.61 2.36 -15.59
N GLU A 728 -23.54 2.00 -14.30
CA GLU A 728 -23.62 2.90 -13.14
C GLU A 728 -22.42 3.86 -13.05
N ALA A 729 -21.32 3.56 -13.76
CA ALA A 729 -20.18 4.46 -13.93
C ALA A 729 -20.42 5.58 -14.97
N CYS A 730 -21.55 5.56 -15.67
CA CYS A 730 -22.01 6.69 -16.47
C CYS A 730 -22.81 7.69 -15.62
N PRO A 731 -22.84 8.99 -15.98
CA PRO A 731 -23.76 9.93 -15.36
C PRO A 731 -25.22 9.53 -15.59
N VAL A 732 -26.08 9.86 -14.63
CA VAL A 732 -27.54 9.80 -14.76
C VAL A 732 -28.01 11.02 -15.54
N CYS A 733 -28.90 10.82 -16.52
CA CYS A 733 -29.43 11.93 -17.32
C CYS A 733 -30.30 12.88 -16.48
N GLU A 734 -29.95 14.16 -16.42
CA GLU A 734 -30.77 15.20 -15.80
C GLU A 734 -31.77 15.82 -16.80
N SER A 735 -32.69 16.67 -16.34
CA SER A 735 -33.81 17.16 -17.15
C SER A 735 -33.40 17.98 -18.39
N ASN A 736 -32.19 18.54 -18.40
CA ASN A 736 -31.64 19.33 -19.51
C ASN A 736 -30.95 18.46 -20.59
N ASP A 737 -30.64 17.21 -20.24
CA ASP A 737 -29.87 16.26 -21.05
C ASP A 737 -30.75 15.52 -22.05
N TYR A 738 -31.99 15.94 -22.27
CA TYR A 738 -32.91 15.34 -23.22
C TYR A 738 -33.14 16.23 -24.43
N GLU A 739 -33.10 15.62 -25.61
CA GLU A 739 -33.51 16.16 -26.89
C GLU A 739 -34.88 15.59 -27.28
N THR A 740 -35.84 16.47 -27.54
CA THR A 740 -37.21 16.09 -27.90
C THR A 740 -37.37 15.94 -29.40
N ILE A 741 -37.47 14.69 -29.88
CA ILE A 741 -37.86 14.41 -31.26
C ILE A 741 -39.38 14.39 -31.36
N ASN A 742 -39.92 15.35 -32.11
CA ASN A 742 -41.35 15.49 -32.33
C ASN A 742 -41.80 14.58 -33.48
N GLY A 743 -42.64 13.59 -33.19
CA GLY A 743 -43.19 12.66 -34.18
C GLY A 743 -44.23 13.29 -35.11
N GLU A 744 -44.82 12.49 -35.99
CA GLU A 744 -45.86 12.95 -36.91
C GLU A 744 -47.18 13.28 -36.19
N CYS A 745 -47.89 14.31 -36.68
CA CYS A 745 -49.21 14.68 -36.17
C CYS A 745 -50.31 13.81 -36.81
N LYS A 746 -50.86 12.86 -36.04
CA LYS A 746 -51.89 11.90 -36.49
C LYS A 746 -53.14 12.01 -35.62
N ASN A 747 -54.31 12.15 -36.25
CA ASN A 747 -55.61 12.30 -35.58
C ASN A 747 -55.65 13.42 -34.51
N GLY A 748 -54.90 14.50 -34.70
CA GLY A 748 -54.80 15.62 -33.74
C GLY A 748 -53.89 15.35 -32.53
N LYS A 749 -53.15 14.24 -32.52
CA LYS A 749 -52.14 13.90 -31.51
C LYS A 749 -50.74 13.75 -32.14
N GLN A 750 -49.73 14.15 -31.38
CA GLN A 750 -48.31 14.03 -31.74
C GLN A 750 -47.58 13.33 -30.60
N THR A 751 -46.75 12.34 -30.92
CA THR A 751 -45.89 11.67 -29.93
C THR A 751 -44.55 12.37 -29.87
N ILE A 752 -44.17 12.88 -28.70
CA ILE A 752 -42.85 13.44 -28.44
C ILE A 752 -41.99 12.34 -27.81
N HIS A 753 -40.83 12.08 -28.43
CA HIS A 753 -39.85 11.08 -27.99
C HIS A 753 -38.63 11.81 -27.41
N SER A 754 -38.37 11.64 -26.12
CA SER A 754 -37.18 12.22 -25.47
C SER A 754 -35.99 11.26 -25.58
N ILE A 755 -34.91 11.70 -26.23
CA ILE A 755 -33.65 10.94 -26.40
C ILE A 755 -32.54 11.66 -25.63
N PRO A 756 -31.67 10.98 -24.87
CA PRO A 756 -30.59 11.63 -24.13
C PRO A 756 -29.47 12.16 -25.03
N LYS A 757 -28.93 13.33 -24.69
CA LYS A 757 -27.82 14.05 -25.34
C LYS A 757 -26.45 13.44 -25.03
N LYS A 758 -26.30 12.16 -25.40
CA LYS A 758 -25.08 11.32 -25.26
C LYS A 758 -24.62 11.03 -23.82
N HIS A 759 -23.87 9.94 -23.69
CA HIS A 759 -23.07 9.53 -22.52
C HIS A 759 -23.75 9.34 -21.15
N CYS A 760 -25.04 9.67 -20.98
CA CYS A 760 -25.79 9.44 -19.73
C CYS A 760 -26.70 8.19 -19.79
N VAL A 761 -27.05 7.64 -18.62
CA VAL A 761 -27.95 6.49 -18.44
C VAL A 761 -29.33 6.92 -17.95
N ILE A 762 -30.37 6.36 -18.57
CA ILE A 762 -31.78 6.70 -18.29
C ILE A 762 -32.28 5.91 -17.07
N THR A 763 -32.35 6.54 -15.90
CA THR A 763 -32.93 5.93 -14.69
C THR A 763 -34.39 6.37 -14.48
N GLY A 764 -35.35 5.50 -14.82
CA GLY A 764 -36.74 5.58 -14.35
C GLY A 764 -37.61 6.71 -14.96
N ALA A 765 -38.77 6.34 -15.52
CA ALA A 765 -39.85 7.22 -15.98
C ALA A 765 -39.55 8.28 -17.07
N ALA A 766 -38.31 8.72 -17.29
CA ALA A 766 -37.97 9.74 -18.30
C ALA A 766 -38.18 9.28 -19.76
N SER A 767 -38.24 7.96 -20.01
CA SER A 767 -38.59 7.37 -21.32
C SER A 767 -40.11 7.33 -21.58
N GLN A 768 -40.85 8.35 -21.13
CA GLN A 768 -42.27 8.49 -21.41
C GLN A 768 -42.49 9.25 -22.73
N THR A 769 -42.99 8.53 -23.73
CA THR A 769 -43.50 9.14 -24.96
C THR A 769 -44.71 10.02 -24.63
N LYS A 770 -44.55 11.34 -24.76
CA LYS A 770 -45.59 12.29 -24.37
C LYS A 770 -46.53 12.55 -25.56
N GLU A 771 -47.78 12.13 -25.44
CA GLU A 771 -48.82 12.58 -26.37
C GLU A 771 -49.16 14.06 -26.10
N VAL A 772 -49.08 14.89 -27.14
CA VAL A 772 -49.47 16.30 -27.12
C VAL A 772 -50.46 16.57 -28.26
N ALA A 773 -51.43 17.46 -28.03
CA ALA A 773 -52.36 17.86 -29.08
C ALA A 773 -51.66 18.68 -30.18
N CYS A 774 -51.97 18.39 -31.45
CA CYS A 774 -51.31 18.97 -32.61
C CYS A 774 -52.31 19.30 -33.73
N SER A 775 -51.91 20.12 -34.70
CA SER A 775 -52.69 20.42 -35.90
C SER A 775 -51.87 20.27 -37.17
N VAL A 776 -52.34 19.44 -38.10
CA VAL A 776 -51.68 19.13 -39.39
C VAL A 776 -51.46 20.38 -40.26
N PHE A 777 -52.29 21.41 -40.10
CA PHE A 777 -52.11 22.72 -40.73
C PHE A 777 -51.71 23.77 -39.69
N SER A 778 -50.75 24.62 -40.05
CA SER A 778 -50.44 25.83 -39.29
C SER A 778 -51.59 26.84 -39.33
N ALA A 779 -51.62 27.78 -38.39
CA ALA A 779 -52.58 28.89 -38.41
C ALA A 779 -52.48 29.72 -39.72
N THR A 780 -51.26 29.90 -40.25
CA THR A 780 -51.01 30.62 -41.51
C THR A 780 -51.58 29.87 -42.72
N GLN A 781 -51.41 28.55 -42.82
CA GLN A 781 -51.97 27.74 -43.90
C GLN A 781 -53.51 27.75 -43.89
N ARG A 782 -54.13 27.71 -42.70
CA ARG A 782 -55.59 27.85 -42.56
C ARG A 782 -56.08 29.22 -43.06
N ALA A 783 -55.38 30.31 -42.72
CA ALA A 783 -55.71 31.64 -43.22
C ALA A 783 -55.68 31.71 -44.76
N PHE A 784 -54.59 31.24 -45.39
CA PHE A 784 -54.49 31.20 -46.86
C PHE A 784 -55.63 30.41 -47.52
N LEU A 785 -55.96 29.22 -47.00
CA LEU A 785 -57.07 28.41 -47.53
C LEU A 785 -58.42 29.14 -47.41
N THR A 786 -58.70 29.81 -46.28
CA THR A 786 -59.95 30.57 -46.14
C THR A 786 -60.03 31.77 -47.09
N ILE A 787 -58.94 32.50 -47.28
CA ILE A 787 -58.88 33.65 -48.21
C ILE A 787 -59.10 33.18 -49.66
N LEU A 788 -58.49 32.05 -50.06
CA LEU A 788 -58.62 31.49 -51.41
C LEU A 788 -60.06 31.04 -51.70
N VAL A 789 -60.73 30.39 -50.73
CA VAL A 789 -62.15 30.02 -50.85
C VAL A 789 -63.06 31.26 -50.95
N ILE A 790 -62.82 32.29 -50.14
CA ILE A 790 -63.59 33.55 -50.21
C ILE A 790 -63.39 34.25 -51.57
N SER A 791 -62.17 34.25 -52.11
CA SER A 791 -61.86 34.78 -53.45
C SER A 791 -62.62 34.04 -54.55
N MET A 792 -62.67 32.70 -54.52
CA MET A 792 -63.44 31.89 -55.48
C MET A 792 -64.96 32.15 -55.41
N ILE A 793 -65.49 32.39 -54.20
CA ILE A 793 -66.90 32.77 -54.00
C ILE A 793 -67.16 34.19 -54.57
N ALA A 794 -66.26 35.14 -54.33
CA ALA A 794 -66.38 36.49 -54.89
C ALA A 794 -66.32 36.50 -56.43
N LEU A 795 -65.38 35.75 -57.03
CA LEU A 795 -65.23 35.62 -58.48
C LEU A 795 -66.44 34.95 -59.15
N SER A 796 -67.00 33.91 -58.54
CA SER A 796 -68.20 33.25 -59.08
C SER A 796 -69.46 34.13 -58.96
N ILE A 797 -69.61 34.92 -57.89
CA ILE A 797 -70.66 35.95 -57.78
C ILE A 797 -70.47 37.03 -58.86
N ALA A 798 -69.24 37.52 -59.06
CA ALA A 798 -68.93 38.51 -60.09
C ALA A 798 -69.25 37.98 -61.51
N PHE A 799 -68.91 36.72 -61.80
CA PHE A 799 -69.26 36.06 -63.06
C PHE A 799 -70.78 35.98 -63.27
N ILE A 800 -71.55 35.59 -62.25
CA ILE A 800 -73.03 35.57 -62.30
C ILE A 800 -73.60 36.98 -62.56
N CYS A 801 -73.01 38.02 -61.94
CA CYS A 801 -73.38 39.42 -62.20
C CYS A 801 -73.06 39.87 -63.64
N ILE A 802 -71.91 39.46 -64.20
CA ILE A 802 -71.54 39.73 -65.59
C ILE A 802 -72.51 39.03 -66.55
N CYS A 803 -72.80 37.74 -66.35
CA CYS A 803 -73.77 37.02 -67.18
C CYS A 803 -75.18 37.65 -67.13
N ARG A 804 -75.63 38.12 -65.96
CA ARG A 804 -76.89 38.86 -65.81
C ARG A 804 -76.88 40.22 -66.50
N ARG A 805 -75.72 40.89 -66.59
CA ARG A 805 -75.57 42.18 -67.29
C ARG A 805 -75.49 42.01 -68.81
N ASN A 806 -74.81 40.96 -69.30
CA ASN A 806 -74.64 40.70 -70.72
C ASN A 806 -75.99 40.36 -71.41
N ARG A 807 -76.84 39.56 -70.76
CA ARG A 807 -78.23 39.27 -71.21
C ARG A 807 -79.16 40.49 -71.32
N ARG A 808 -78.70 41.70 -70.98
CA ARG A 808 -79.48 42.95 -71.08
C ARG A 808 -79.15 43.79 -72.33
N LEU A 809 -78.19 43.37 -73.17
CA LEU A 809 -77.73 44.14 -74.34
C LEU A 809 -78.20 43.61 -75.70
N GLU A 810 -78.51 42.31 -75.81
CA GLU A 810 -79.00 41.70 -77.07
C GLU A 810 -80.36 42.25 -77.56
N TYR A 811 -81.10 42.98 -76.72
CA TYR A 811 -82.40 43.58 -77.07
C TYR A 811 -82.29 44.97 -77.76
N LYS A 812 -81.09 45.44 -78.11
CA LYS A 812 -80.90 46.80 -78.70
C LYS A 812 -79.93 46.91 -79.89
N TYR A 813 -79.45 45.82 -80.47
CA TYR A 813 -78.50 45.85 -81.59
C TYR A 813 -78.98 45.21 -82.91
N THR A 814 -80.29 45.02 -83.07
CA THR A 814 -80.93 44.45 -84.28
C THR A 814 -81.80 45.45 -85.07
N ARG A 815 -81.66 46.77 -84.83
CA ARG A 815 -82.39 47.80 -85.57
C ARG A 815 -81.58 49.09 -85.75
N LEU A 816 -80.47 49.01 -86.49
CA LEU A 816 -79.82 50.13 -87.22
C LEU A 816 -78.69 49.57 -88.12
N ILE A 817 -79.10 48.85 -89.16
CA ILE A 817 -78.32 48.75 -90.41
C ILE A 817 -78.81 49.90 -91.30
N GLU A 818 -78.00 50.31 -92.29
CA GLU A 818 -78.23 51.38 -93.29
C GLU A 818 -77.75 52.79 -92.93
N SER A 819 -76.46 53.08 -93.23
CA SER A 819 -76.11 54.22 -94.10
C SER A 819 -74.66 54.13 -94.62
N HIS A 820 -74.53 54.09 -95.95
CA HIS A 820 -73.43 54.59 -96.80
C HIS A 820 -71.93 54.31 -96.49
N THR A 821 -71.36 53.42 -97.32
CA THR A 821 -70.25 53.68 -98.27
C THR A 821 -69.19 54.77 -97.99
N GLY A 822 -67.91 54.45 -98.15
CA GLY A 822 -66.82 55.43 -98.33
C GLY A 822 -65.46 54.79 -98.64
N GLU A 823 -64.75 55.34 -99.62
CA GLU A 823 -63.59 54.76 -100.34
C GLU A 823 -62.27 54.55 -99.54
N LEU A 824 -61.38 53.75 -100.13
CA LEU A 824 -59.92 53.71 -99.90
C LEU A 824 -59.25 54.92 -100.61
N PRO A 825 -58.01 55.39 -100.29
CA PRO A 825 -56.83 54.52 -100.09
C PRO A 825 -55.67 55.09 -99.23
N ALA A 826 -54.48 54.52 -99.44
CA ALA A 826 -53.13 55.05 -99.21
C ALA A 826 -52.42 54.77 -97.87
N VAL A 827 -51.09 54.89 -97.93
CA VAL A 827 -50.07 54.47 -96.95
C VAL A 827 -48.99 55.56 -96.93
N GLU A 828 -48.48 55.93 -95.76
CA GLU A 828 -47.06 56.29 -95.58
C GLU A 828 -46.63 56.27 -94.10
N THR A 829 -45.38 56.63 -93.82
CA THR A 829 -44.60 56.18 -92.65
C THR A 829 -43.91 57.32 -91.88
N CYS A 830 -43.29 56.96 -90.74
CA CYS A 830 -42.33 57.76 -89.95
C CYS A 830 -42.91 58.89 -89.09
N GLY A 831 -42.13 59.31 -88.08
CA GLY A 831 -42.47 60.38 -87.12
C GLY A 831 -42.17 59.97 -85.68
N LEU A 832 -41.00 60.35 -85.18
CA LEU A 832 -40.48 60.05 -83.84
C LEU A 832 -40.73 61.23 -82.86
N ASP A 833 -40.24 61.03 -81.62
CA ASP A 833 -39.62 62.02 -80.72
C ASP A 833 -40.46 62.79 -79.67
N GLU A 834 -40.01 62.60 -78.41
CA GLU A 834 -39.63 63.60 -77.38
C GLU A 834 -40.67 64.33 -76.48
N ASP A 835 -40.62 63.95 -75.19
CA ASP A 835 -40.22 64.77 -74.02
C ASP A 835 -41.19 65.43 -72.97
N ASP A 836 -40.70 65.31 -71.72
CA ASP A 836 -40.73 66.14 -70.49
C ASP A 836 -41.97 66.41 -69.57
N GLU A 837 -41.84 65.89 -68.32
CA GLU A 837 -41.72 66.53 -66.96
C GLU A 837 -42.48 67.85 -66.58
N ASP A 838 -42.67 68.18 -65.29
CA ASP A 838 -43.75 67.73 -64.35
C ASP A 838 -44.41 68.96 -63.61
N GLU A 839 -44.23 69.42 -62.36
CA GLU A 839 -43.73 68.92 -61.04
C GLU A 839 -44.34 69.80 -59.88
N ASP A 840 -44.17 69.40 -58.60
CA ASP A 840 -44.18 70.21 -57.34
C ASP A 840 -45.48 70.84 -56.73
N GLU A 841 -45.61 71.08 -55.40
CA GLU A 841 -44.83 70.67 -54.18
C GLU A 841 -45.81 70.12 -53.10
N ASP A 842 -46.04 70.49 -51.81
CA ASP A 842 -45.56 71.37 -50.71
C ASP A 842 -46.13 70.73 -49.40
N ARG A 843 -45.49 70.57 -48.22
CA ARG A 843 -44.08 70.69 -47.77
C ARG A 843 -43.79 69.58 -46.71
N VAL A 844 -42.98 69.62 -45.63
CA VAL A 844 -42.39 70.69 -44.78
C VAL A 844 -41.02 70.24 -44.19
N ILE A 845 -40.57 70.80 -43.05
CA ILE A 845 -39.15 71.05 -42.72
C ILE A 845 -38.78 70.63 -41.26
N PHE A 846 -37.46 70.50 -41.00
CA PHE A 846 -36.74 70.27 -39.71
C PHE A 846 -36.44 68.78 -39.36
N SER A 847 -35.35 68.40 -38.68
CA SER A 847 -33.99 68.97 -38.41
C SER A 847 -33.13 67.89 -37.68
N LYS A 848 -31.83 67.96 -37.31
CA LYS A 848 -30.69 68.92 -37.32
C LYS A 848 -29.42 68.07 -36.97
N GLY A 849 -28.17 68.32 -37.38
CA GLY A 849 -27.62 69.24 -38.39
C GLY A 849 -26.15 69.63 -38.13
N ARG A 850 -25.19 69.14 -38.96
CA ARG A 850 -23.71 69.42 -39.00
C ARG A 850 -22.84 68.66 -37.98
N ARG A 851 -21.53 68.40 -38.20
CA ARG A 851 -20.48 68.82 -39.19
C ARG A 851 -19.56 67.57 -39.50
N SER A 852 -18.43 67.52 -40.25
CA SER A 852 -17.52 68.48 -40.94
C SER A 852 -16.69 67.81 -42.07
N GLN A 853 -15.63 68.49 -42.56
CA GLN A 853 -14.66 68.11 -43.62
C GLN A 853 -13.31 68.85 -43.38
N PRO A 854 -12.24 68.76 -44.22
CA PRO A 854 -11.96 67.94 -45.43
C PRO A 854 -10.69 67.03 -45.22
N THR A 855 -9.70 66.69 -46.09
CA THR A 855 -9.27 67.11 -47.47
C THR A 855 -8.25 66.11 -48.10
N ASN A 856 -8.20 66.04 -49.45
CA ASN A 856 -7.06 65.82 -50.39
C ASN A 856 -6.01 64.67 -50.23
N SER A 857 -5.45 64.07 -51.30
CA SER A 857 -5.80 64.11 -52.76
C SER A 857 -4.93 63.14 -53.60
N ARG A 858 -5.49 62.59 -54.71
CA ARG A 858 -4.91 62.34 -56.07
C ARG A 858 -3.53 61.60 -56.21
N THR A 859 -3.23 60.77 -57.24
CA THR A 859 -3.88 60.42 -58.53
C THR A 859 -3.31 59.09 -59.11
N THR A 860 -4.16 58.32 -59.80
CA THR A 860 -4.02 57.64 -61.13
C THR A 860 -2.62 57.46 -61.79
N LEU A 861 -2.31 56.43 -62.61
CA LEU A 861 -3.15 55.43 -63.32
C LEU A 861 -2.36 54.18 -63.84
N ARG A 862 -3.04 53.03 -63.93
CA ARG A 862 -3.01 51.94 -64.95
C ARG A 862 -1.82 50.95 -65.22
N ASP A 863 -2.26 49.69 -65.36
CA ASP A 863 -1.94 48.61 -66.33
C ASP A 863 -0.70 47.68 -66.22
N HIS A 864 -1.02 46.38 -66.03
CA HIS A 864 -0.55 45.14 -66.74
C HIS A 864 0.97 44.94 -67.07
N ARG A 865 1.60 43.75 -66.94
CA ARG A 865 1.13 42.34 -66.98
C ARG A 865 2.25 41.34 -66.55
N GLU A 866 1.88 40.12 -66.14
CA GLU A 866 2.62 38.82 -66.18
C GLU A 866 4.07 38.65 -65.62
N ASN A 867 4.26 37.51 -64.91
CA ASN A 867 5.41 36.56 -64.84
C ASN A 867 6.87 37.02 -65.11
N ASP A 868 7.90 36.50 -64.42
CA ASP A 868 8.11 35.07 -64.19
C ASP A 868 9.14 34.71 -63.07
N ASN A 869 9.20 33.42 -62.75
CA ASN A 869 10.21 32.61 -62.01
C ASN A 869 11.59 33.20 -61.62
N ALA A 870 12.03 32.96 -60.36
CA ALA A 870 13.27 32.19 -60.03
C ALA A 870 13.48 32.01 -58.50
N ALA A 871 14.10 30.90 -58.09
CA ALA A 871 14.48 30.59 -56.69
C ALA A 871 15.99 30.83 -56.44
N PHE A 872 16.43 30.90 -55.16
CA PHE A 872 17.27 29.88 -54.47
C PHE A 872 18.03 30.43 -53.23
N ILE A 873 18.40 29.50 -52.32
CA ILE A 873 19.50 29.52 -51.32
C ILE A 873 19.31 30.39 -50.06
N SER A 874 19.70 29.98 -48.83
CA SER A 874 19.87 28.64 -48.19
C SER A 874 20.36 28.83 -46.72
N LEU A 875 20.44 27.73 -45.97
CA LEU A 875 21.26 27.48 -44.75
C LEU A 875 20.83 28.10 -43.41
N ASP A 876 20.37 27.22 -42.50
CA ASP A 876 21.12 26.65 -41.35
C ASP A 876 21.82 27.63 -40.36
N SER A 877 21.94 27.36 -39.05
CA SER A 877 21.91 26.06 -38.32
C SER A 877 21.44 26.20 -36.85
N GLU A 878 21.05 25.06 -36.28
CA GLU A 878 21.20 24.59 -34.88
C GLU A 878 21.41 25.59 -33.72
N ASP A 879 20.48 25.58 -32.76
CA ASP A 879 20.70 25.22 -31.33
C ASP A 879 19.39 24.66 -30.74
#